data_AF-A0A3R7F4C4-F1
#
_entry.id   AF-A0A3R7F4C4-F1
#
_cell.length_a   1.000
_cell.length_b   1.000
_cell.length_c   1.000
_cell.angle_alpha   90.00
_cell.angle_beta   90.00
_cell.angle_gamma   90.00
#
_symmetry.space_group_name_H-M   'P 1'
#
loop_
_entity.id
_entity.type
_entity.pdbx_description
1 polymer ?
#
loop_
_entity_poly.entity_id
_entity_poly.type
_entity_poly.pdbx_seq_one_letter_code
_entity_poly.pdbx_strand_id
1 'polypeptide(L)'
;MLTDAGYVKVNGETTEDCIRTIRNETGCSIGDGNLLTIHRSINSPFWFVIFDNETKDCVYTVYKNEAFNATTVNIDGENATTSDGWNETKDALGSDAFTIVTIANAWGYGAPYDFLKCVEFHNHLCPGVTSGYMLADYLLKEYPLDTGEKYVVIACPIWCKDDALQIMLDTTVGKRSIFAKNMPAHDEIENTAGIYIVWNKTLASGTGYVLSFDFDHARNVSNVTESDFETYPMASRIKMDWGMMPYLNQPETFVSTLHTFDVTSDLLKRLELAGVDPYVEIGLADDPCGIDISGALQDAMATLGVTRDSSGLCVLTDAGYAIVDGNTTECCIGTIERVTGCSISDGNLLPVHRSVDKPLWFVIFDNETKDCVYTVYKNGAFTATTVNIDGENATTSDGWNAMKAALGSDAFTIVTIANAWGYGAPYDLLRCAEFHNHICPGLSSGYMIAEYIRENYPLGAGESYTWIGCPNWCKEDAIQVLLDLTPGKRSLIVKQREILVNERPLAGILIIWNSTANSGRGVSFRYDKGESCNLTGVDIDDFSPPGGKSNPLFWTTRLKNGFGLLQYLDQPEAVISTDSDMFNVTSEQLDRVKEAGVDPYVELGLEEPAEVRGDFNGDGKVTSADALILLQAAVGEITL
;
A
#
# COMPACT_ATOMS: atom_id res chain seq x y z
N MET A 1 27.62 27.52 33.43
CA MET A 1 26.25 27.24 33.92
C MET A 1 25.49 26.40 32.90
N LEU A 2 24.82 25.35 33.35
CA LEU A 2 23.86 24.57 32.54
C LEU A 2 22.51 24.58 33.24
N THR A 3 21.40 24.61 32.51
CA THR A 3 20.05 24.54 33.09
C THR A 3 19.02 24.13 32.04
N ASP A 4 17.90 23.56 32.45
CA ASP A 4 16.71 23.36 31.59
C ASP A 4 15.66 24.48 31.73
N ALA A 5 16.00 25.56 32.45
CA ALA A 5 15.18 26.75 32.55
C ALA A 5 14.80 27.29 31.16
N GLY A 6 13.55 27.73 31.02
CA GLY A 6 12.96 28.19 29.77
C GLY A 6 12.23 27.10 28.97
N TYR A 7 12.52 25.82 29.23
CA TYR A 7 11.80 24.69 28.61
C TYR A 7 10.80 24.03 29.56
N VAL A 8 11.19 23.85 30.82
CA VAL A 8 10.38 23.14 31.82
C VAL A 8 9.41 24.08 32.55
N LYS A 9 8.36 23.49 33.15
CA LYS A 9 7.41 24.17 34.02
C LYS A 9 7.49 23.66 35.45
N VAL A 10 7.37 24.58 36.40
CA VAL A 10 7.26 24.28 37.83
C VAL A 10 5.92 24.80 38.33
N ASN A 11 5.10 23.92 38.91
CA ASN A 11 3.76 24.26 39.41
C ASN A 11 2.85 24.94 38.36
N GLY A 12 3.02 24.60 37.08
CA GLY A 12 2.26 25.16 35.96
C GLY A 12 2.84 26.45 35.36
N GLU A 13 3.82 27.06 36.03
CA GLU A 13 4.49 28.29 35.61
C GLU A 13 5.75 27.99 34.79
N THR A 14 6.06 28.87 33.86
CA THR A 14 7.27 28.80 33.04
C THR A 14 8.52 29.23 33.84
N THR A 15 9.70 28.80 33.40
CA THR A 15 10.96 28.94 34.16
C THR A 15 11.94 29.97 33.58
N GLU A 16 11.50 30.86 32.67
CA GLU A 16 12.33 31.91 32.09
C GLU A 16 12.86 32.91 33.12
N ASP A 17 12.10 33.14 34.20
CA ASP A 17 12.52 33.98 35.32
C ASP A 17 13.72 33.38 36.07
N CYS A 18 13.87 32.04 36.07
CA CYS A 18 15.03 31.37 36.62
C CYS A 18 16.30 31.70 35.83
N ILE A 19 16.23 31.84 34.49
CA ILE A 19 17.37 32.27 33.66
C ILE A 19 17.84 33.67 34.10
N ARG A 20 16.91 34.60 34.34
CA ARG A 20 17.22 35.95 34.81
C ARG A 20 17.94 35.92 36.17
N THR A 21 17.44 35.11 37.10
CA THR A 21 18.04 34.95 38.42
C THR A 21 19.44 34.34 38.32
N ILE A 22 19.61 33.25 37.56
CA ILE A 22 20.91 32.61 37.32
C ILE A 22 21.91 33.63 36.79
N ARG A 23 21.53 34.44 35.80
CA ARG A 23 22.41 35.48 35.24
C ARG A 23 22.80 36.53 36.28
N ASN A 24 21.86 37.00 37.09
CA ASN A 24 22.13 38.05 38.08
C ASN A 24 23.04 37.57 39.21
N GLU A 25 22.87 36.32 39.66
CA GLU A 25 23.62 35.76 40.79
C GLU A 25 24.99 35.21 40.38
N THR A 26 25.13 34.67 39.16
CA THR A 26 26.38 34.03 38.70
C THR A 26 27.19 34.90 37.76
N GLY A 27 26.58 35.90 37.14
CA GLY A 27 27.18 36.67 36.04
C GLY A 27 27.23 35.91 34.72
N CYS A 28 26.85 34.63 34.66
CA CYS A 28 26.85 33.85 33.42
C CYS A 28 25.71 34.29 32.49
N SER A 29 25.97 34.34 31.19
CA SER A 29 25.00 34.74 30.18
C SER A 29 25.14 33.92 28.90
N ILE A 30 24.04 33.85 28.14
CA ILE A 30 24.04 33.19 26.83
C ILE A 30 25.02 33.90 25.88
N GLY A 31 25.12 35.24 25.98
CA GLY A 31 25.99 36.05 25.12
C GLY A 31 27.48 35.86 25.41
N ASP A 32 27.84 35.48 26.63
CA ASP A 32 29.22 35.13 27.01
C ASP A 32 29.53 33.64 26.73
N GLY A 33 28.57 32.89 26.20
CA GLY A 33 28.72 31.48 25.88
C GLY A 33 28.91 30.57 27.09
N ASN A 34 28.62 31.04 28.31
CA ASN A 34 28.85 30.30 29.57
C ASN A 34 27.56 29.98 30.35
N LEU A 35 26.40 30.22 29.74
CA LEU A 35 25.08 29.76 30.19
C LEU A 35 24.40 28.98 29.07
N LEU A 36 24.26 27.67 29.27
CA LEU A 36 23.62 26.76 28.32
C LEU A 36 22.22 26.37 28.80
N THR A 37 21.24 26.46 27.91
CA THR A 37 19.83 26.12 28.14
C THR A 37 19.50 24.81 27.43
N ILE A 38 19.42 23.72 28.19
CA ILE A 38 19.27 22.36 27.67
C ILE A 38 17.80 22.06 27.43
N HIS A 39 17.47 21.64 26.21
CA HIS A 39 16.11 21.29 25.82
C HIS A 39 15.62 20.06 26.60
N ARG A 40 14.41 20.15 27.15
CA ARG A 40 13.74 19.08 27.88
C ARG A 40 12.23 19.12 27.69
N SER A 41 11.59 18.00 28.00
CA SER A 41 10.13 17.93 28.09
C SER A 41 9.62 18.92 29.14
N ILE A 42 8.50 19.57 28.85
CA ILE A 42 7.91 20.62 29.70
C ILE A 42 7.62 20.16 31.15
N ASN A 43 7.44 18.86 31.36
CA ASN A 43 7.13 18.27 32.67
C ASN A 43 8.36 17.66 33.38
N SER A 44 9.56 17.81 32.82
CA SER A 44 10.78 17.36 33.47
C SER A 44 11.05 18.17 34.75
N PRO A 45 11.69 17.57 35.78
CA PRO A 45 12.10 18.32 36.97
C PRO A 45 13.07 19.44 36.60
N PHE A 46 12.82 20.64 37.10
CA PHE A 46 13.71 21.79 36.89
C PHE A 46 15.07 21.57 37.57
N TRP A 47 16.16 21.85 36.85
CA TRP A 47 17.51 21.77 37.39
C TRP A 47 18.46 22.85 36.84
N PHE A 48 19.54 23.08 37.57
CA PHE A 48 20.69 23.85 37.12
C PHE A 48 22.00 23.28 37.68
N VAL A 49 23.09 23.52 36.96
CA VAL A 49 24.45 23.11 37.31
C VAL A 49 25.37 24.32 37.28
N ILE A 50 26.10 24.51 38.38
CA ILE A 50 27.30 25.34 38.43
C ILE A 50 28.48 24.40 38.21
N PHE A 51 29.32 24.69 37.21
CA PHE A 51 30.49 23.88 36.87
C PHE A 51 31.73 24.76 36.85
N ASP A 52 32.78 24.32 37.52
CA ASP A 52 34.10 24.94 37.49
C ASP A 52 35.01 24.17 36.53
N ASN A 53 35.48 24.83 35.47
CA ASN A 53 36.28 24.16 34.44
C ASN A 53 37.72 23.86 34.90
N GLU A 54 38.24 24.58 35.89
CA GLU A 54 39.59 24.37 36.40
C GLU A 54 39.63 23.16 37.33
N THR A 55 38.70 23.07 38.28
CA THR A 55 38.67 21.95 39.25
C THR A 55 37.89 20.74 38.74
N LYS A 56 37.05 20.92 37.73
CA LYS A 56 36.06 19.94 37.24
C LYS A 56 34.95 19.62 38.23
N ASP A 57 34.86 20.36 39.34
CA ASP A 57 33.76 20.20 40.29
C ASP A 57 32.47 20.80 39.72
N CYS A 58 31.36 20.12 39.98
CA CYS A 58 30.03 20.66 39.70
C CYS A 58 29.14 20.60 40.94
N VAL A 59 28.21 21.55 41.01
CA VAL A 59 27.07 21.55 41.93
C VAL A 59 25.81 21.41 41.10
N TYR A 60 25.25 20.20 41.08
CA TYR A 60 23.98 19.89 40.43
C TYR A 60 22.84 20.11 41.42
N THR A 61 21.90 20.99 41.06
CA THR A 61 20.73 21.31 41.87
C THR A 61 19.46 20.97 41.12
N VAL A 62 18.60 20.15 41.71
CA VAL A 62 17.32 19.73 41.13
C VAL A 62 16.16 20.08 42.06
N TYR A 63 15.09 20.63 41.48
CA TYR A 63 13.83 20.89 42.16
C TYR A 63 12.92 19.67 42.05
N LYS A 64 12.70 18.99 43.17
CA LYS A 64 11.88 17.78 43.25
C LYS A 64 11.20 17.71 44.62
N ASN A 65 9.93 17.27 44.64
CA ASN A 65 9.12 17.18 45.86
C ASN A 65 9.07 18.49 46.65
N GLU A 66 8.81 19.60 45.96
CA GLU A 66 8.70 20.96 46.54
C GLU A 66 9.98 21.48 47.22
N ALA A 67 11.14 20.87 46.94
CA ALA A 67 12.42 21.27 47.51
C ALA A 67 13.56 21.21 46.48
N PHE A 68 14.57 22.06 46.70
CA PHE A 68 15.85 21.96 45.98
C PHE A 68 16.77 20.98 46.69
N ASN A 69 17.37 20.09 45.91
CA ASN A 69 18.38 19.14 46.38
C ASN A 69 19.66 19.38 45.58
N ALA A 70 20.77 19.59 46.29
CA ALA A 70 22.06 19.86 45.68
C ALA A 70 23.04 18.71 45.92
N THR A 71 23.74 18.30 44.86
CA THR A 71 24.82 17.30 44.90
C THR A 71 26.09 17.96 44.38
N THR A 72 27.19 17.83 45.12
CA THR A 72 28.52 18.24 44.67
C THR A 72 29.29 17.00 44.23
N VAL A 73 29.84 17.01 43.02
CA VAL A 73 30.63 15.89 42.47
C VAL A 73 31.60 16.41 41.43
N ASN A 74 32.78 15.80 41.35
CA ASN A 74 33.75 16.05 40.29
C ASN A 74 33.31 15.30 39.02
N ILE A 75 33.21 16.01 37.91
CA ILE A 75 32.70 15.48 36.64
C ILE A 75 33.76 15.49 35.53
N ASP A 76 35.04 15.35 35.88
CA ASP A 76 36.13 15.32 34.90
C ASP A 76 35.84 14.35 33.75
N GLY A 77 35.78 14.90 32.54
CA GLY A 77 35.47 14.18 31.31
C GLY A 77 36.44 13.03 31.02
N GLU A 78 37.70 13.14 31.45
CA GLU A 78 38.69 12.06 31.29
C GLU A 78 38.39 10.89 32.23
N ASN A 79 38.04 11.15 33.48
CA ASN A 79 37.67 10.10 34.43
C ASN A 79 36.41 9.35 33.98
N ALA A 80 35.46 10.08 33.38
CA ALA A 80 34.22 9.52 32.83
C ALA A 80 34.42 8.65 31.58
N THR A 81 35.63 8.60 31.00
CA THR A 81 35.98 7.64 29.93
C THR A 81 36.25 6.21 30.44
N THR A 82 36.25 6.02 31.76
CA THR A 82 36.37 4.71 32.42
C THR A 82 35.04 4.27 33.01
N SER A 83 34.84 2.97 33.15
CA SER A 83 33.61 2.40 33.72
C SER A 83 33.40 2.80 35.17
N ASP A 84 34.47 2.80 35.96
CA ASP A 84 34.42 3.16 37.38
C ASP A 84 34.12 4.65 37.54
N GLY A 85 34.83 5.51 36.80
CA GLY A 85 34.57 6.96 36.85
C GLY A 85 33.17 7.31 36.35
N TRP A 86 32.71 6.69 35.26
CA TRP A 86 31.33 6.88 34.79
C TRP A 86 30.29 6.43 35.83
N ASN A 87 30.47 5.26 36.46
CA ASN A 87 29.53 4.76 37.46
C ASN A 87 29.50 5.66 38.69
N GLU A 88 30.65 6.16 39.17
CA GLU A 88 30.71 7.11 40.28
C GLU A 88 29.92 8.40 39.97
N THR A 89 30.12 8.99 38.79
CA THR A 89 29.37 10.18 38.39
C THR A 89 27.88 9.91 38.19
N LYS A 90 27.53 8.75 37.63
CA LYS A 90 26.14 8.32 37.43
C LYS A 90 25.43 8.11 38.77
N ASP A 91 26.09 7.51 39.75
CA ASP A 91 25.53 7.30 41.08
C ASP A 91 25.26 8.63 41.80
N ALA A 92 26.12 9.64 41.58
CA ALA A 92 25.94 10.97 42.16
C ALA A 92 24.84 11.80 41.48
N LEU A 93 24.78 11.80 40.15
CA LEU A 93 23.91 12.69 39.36
C LEU A 93 22.61 12.03 38.85
N GLY A 94 22.50 10.71 38.96
CA GLY A 94 21.33 9.96 38.52
C GLY A 94 21.12 10.03 37.01
N SER A 95 19.86 10.23 36.57
CA SER A 95 19.49 10.23 35.15
C SER A 95 20.10 11.36 34.33
N ASP A 96 20.49 12.45 34.98
CA ASP A 96 21.01 13.65 34.31
C ASP A 96 22.53 13.61 34.12
N ALA A 97 23.19 12.57 34.66
CA ALA A 97 24.64 12.42 34.60
C ALA A 97 25.19 12.58 33.19
N PHE A 98 24.57 11.92 32.20
CA PHE A 98 25.12 11.93 30.84
C PHE A 98 25.02 13.32 30.20
N THR A 99 23.86 13.98 30.31
CA THR A 99 23.67 15.37 29.90
C THR A 99 24.70 16.29 30.56
N ILE A 100 24.85 16.21 31.88
CA ILE A 100 25.70 17.16 32.62
C ILE A 100 27.17 16.95 32.28
N VAL A 101 27.66 15.71 32.37
CA VAL A 101 29.07 15.37 32.13
C VAL A 101 29.47 15.73 30.72
N THR A 102 28.69 15.30 29.72
CA THR A 102 29.10 15.46 28.32
C THR A 102 29.06 16.92 27.88
N ILE A 103 28.02 17.67 28.25
CA ILE A 103 27.88 19.06 27.82
C ILE A 103 28.85 19.98 28.57
N ALA A 104 29.00 19.82 29.88
CA ALA A 104 29.89 20.67 30.68
C ALA A 104 31.35 20.52 30.23
N ASN A 105 31.80 19.29 29.98
CA ASN A 105 33.16 19.04 29.51
C ASN A 105 33.36 19.46 28.05
N ALA A 106 32.38 19.29 27.16
CA ALA A 106 32.47 19.82 25.80
C ALA A 106 32.70 21.34 25.81
N TRP A 107 31.92 22.07 26.61
CA TRP A 107 32.14 23.50 26.83
C TRP A 107 33.53 23.78 27.42
N GLY A 108 33.94 23.00 28.42
CA GLY A 108 35.24 23.11 29.08
C GLY A 108 36.44 22.88 28.15
N TYR A 109 36.28 22.04 27.13
CA TYR A 109 37.25 21.79 26.06
C TYR A 109 37.19 22.81 24.91
N GLY A 110 36.34 23.84 25.00
CA GLY A 110 36.26 24.89 24.00
C GLY A 110 35.46 24.50 22.76
N ALA A 111 34.43 23.66 22.92
CA ALA A 111 33.49 23.34 21.85
C ALA A 111 32.95 24.62 21.15
N PRO A 112 32.85 24.61 19.80
CA PRO A 112 32.21 25.69 19.05
C PRO A 112 30.79 25.96 19.54
N TYR A 113 30.37 27.23 19.51
CA TYR A 113 29.07 27.63 20.07
C TYR A 113 27.88 27.02 19.31
N ASP A 114 27.96 26.98 17.99
CA ASP A 114 27.00 26.30 17.11
C ASP A 114 26.92 24.78 17.37
N PHE A 115 28.05 24.13 17.64
CA PHE A 115 28.06 22.74 18.10
C PHE A 115 27.35 22.59 19.45
N LEU A 116 27.61 23.49 20.42
CA LEU A 116 26.89 23.51 21.69
C LEU A 116 25.38 23.73 21.50
N LYS A 117 24.94 24.51 20.51
CA LYS A 117 23.50 24.66 20.18
C LYS A 117 22.88 23.34 19.73
N CYS A 118 23.59 22.53 18.94
CA CYS A 118 23.12 21.21 18.52
C CYS A 118 22.94 20.28 19.73
N VAL A 119 23.92 20.30 20.62
CA VAL A 119 23.94 19.49 21.85
C VAL A 119 22.90 19.95 22.87
N GLU A 120 22.65 21.25 23.00
CA GLU A 120 21.57 21.81 23.82
C GLU A 120 20.20 21.31 23.36
N PHE A 121 19.96 21.26 22.05
CA PHE A 121 18.71 20.76 21.48
C PHE A 121 18.57 19.23 21.65
N HIS A 122 19.63 18.48 21.34
CA HIS A 122 19.63 17.03 21.50
C HIS A 122 19.61 16.56 22.96
N ASN A 123 19.98 17.44 23.90
CA ASN A 123 20.02 17.28 25.36
C ASN A 123 21.23 16.52 25.94
N HIS A 124 22.13 16.03 25.11
CA HIS A 124 23.41 15.45 25.51
C HIS A 124 24.34 15.41 24.30
N LEU A 125 25.64 15.24 24.55
CA LEU A 125 26.62 14.99 23.51
C LEU A 125 26.82 13.47 23.38
N CYS A 126 26.71 12.98 22.15
CA CYS A 126 27.04 11.60 21.77
C CYS A 126 27.65 11.59 20.36
N PRO A 127 28.31 10.49 19.95
CA PRO A 127 28.93 10.40 18.63
C PRO A 127 27.94 10.59 17.47
N GLY A 128 26.66 10.30 17.70
CA GLY A 128 25.60 10.55 16.74
C GLY A 128 25.31 12.03 16.49
N VAL A 129 25.34 12.89 17.52
CA VAL A 129 25.20 14.35 17.34
C VAL A 129 26.46 14.93 16.71
N THR A 130 27.64 14.46 17.15
CA THR A 130 28.93 14.87 16.59
C THR A 130 29.00 14.58 15.09
N SER A 131 28.59 13.39 14.65
CA SER A 131 28.50 13.06 13.23
C SER A 131 27.50 13.95 12.48
N GLY A 132 26.34 14.28 13.07
CA GLY A 132 25.38 15.21 12.45
C GLY A 132 25.91 16.63 12.27
N TYR A 133 26.66 17.14 13.25
CA TYR A 133 27.33 18.42 13.14
C TYR A 133 28.38 18.41 12.01
N MET A 134 29.19 17.36 11.91
CA MET A 134 30.16 17.18 10.83
C MET A 134 29.49 17.02 9.45
N LEU A 135 28.37 16.29 9.35
CA LEU A 135 27.59 16.18 8.12
C LEU A 135 27.03 17.54 7.68
N ALA A 136 26.53 18.34 8.62
CA ALA A 136 26.07 19.70 8.33
C ALA A 136 27.21 20.61 7.84
N ASP A 137 28.36 20.60 8.54
CA ASP A 137 29.54 21.39 8.15
C ASP A 137 30.08 20.95 6.78
N TYR A 138 30.08 19.65 6.47
CA TYR A 138 30.43 19.11 5.16
C TYR A 138 29.51 19.66 4.06
N LEU A 139 28.18 19.60 4.26
CA LEU A 139 27.20 20.14 3.31
C LEU A 139 27.40 21.64 3.07
N LEU A 140 27.60 22.41 4.14
CA LEU A 140 27.82 23.86 4.05
C LEU A 140 29.11 24.23 3.30
N LYS A 141 30.15 23.38 3.37
CA LYS A 141 31.42 23.59 2.68
C LYS A 141 31.39 23.13 1.22
N GLU A 142 30.92 21.90 0.97
CA GLU A 142 31.00 21.26 -0.34
C GLU A 142 29.80 21.57 -1.24
N TYR A 143 28.63 21.78 -0.64
CA TYR A 143 27.36 21.97 -1.36
C TYR A 143 26.58 23.21 -0.88
N PRO A 144 27.22 24.40 -0.83
CA PRO A 144 26.57 25.61 -0.34
C PRO A 144 25.35 25.99 -1.19
N LEU A 145 24.31 26.47 -0.53
CA LEU A 145 23.07 26.88 -1.19
C LEU A 145 23.24 28.21 -1.94
N ASP A 146 22.72 28.26 -3.16
CA ASP A 146 22.50 29.49 -3.91
C ASP A 146 21.16 30.17 -3.55
N THR A 147 20.94 31.36 -4.11
CA THR A 147 19.70 32.12 -3.89
C THR A 147 18.48 31.33 -4.38
N GLY A 148 17.54 31.07 -3.47
CA GLY A 148 16.29 30.36 -3.76
C GLY A 148 16.36 28.85 -3.56
N GLU A 149 17.53 28.34 -3.14
CA GLU A 149 17.72 26.94 -2.80
C GLU A 149 17.44 26.67 -1.31
N LYS A 150 17.16 25.41 -1.00
CA LYS A 150 17.08 24.89 0.37
C LYS A 150 17.64 23.48 0.43
N TYR A 151 18.06 23.07 1.62
CA TYR A 151 18.28 21.66 1.89
C TYR A 151 16.94 20.94 2.13
N VAL A 152 16.84 19.72 1.62
CA VAL A 152 15.85 18.70 2.01
C VAL A 152 16.62 17.44 2.40
N VAL A 153 16.31 16.88 3.57
CA VAL A 153 17.00 15.72 4.12
C VAL A 153 16.04 14.53 4.15
N ILE A 154 16.41 13.42 3.51
CA ILE A 154 15.76 12.12 3.74
C ILE A 154 16.64 11.38 4.75
N ALA A 155 16.18 11.38 6.01
CA ALA A 155 16.88 10.77 7.12
C ALA A 155 16.61 9.26 7.13
N CYS A 156 17.46 8.52 6.42
CA CYS A 156 17.42 7.08 6.30
C CYS A 156 18.88 6.59 6.15
N PRO A 157 19.49 5.90 7.12
CA PRO A 157 18.95 5.55 8.44
C PRO A 157 18.76 6.78 9.36
N ILE A 158 17.98 6.60 10.43
CA ILE A 158 17.71 7.63 11.46
C ILE A 158 18.64 7.43 12.65
N TRP A 159 19.28 8.50 13.13
CA TRP A 159 19.91 8.55 14.45
C TRP A 159 20.09 10.00 14.93
N CYS A 160 20.80 10.21 16.05
CA CYS A 160 21.00 11.52 16.66
C CYS A 160 21.56 12.63 15.72
N LYS A 161 22.12 12.30 14.55
CA LYS A 161 22.59 13.29 13.57
C LYS A 161 21.48 14.22 13.13
N ASP A 162 20.25 13.71 13.08
CA ASP A 162 19.12 14.39 12.47
C ASP A 162 18.72 15.62 13.29
N ASP A 163 18.97 15.60 14.60
CA ASP A 163 18.79 16.77 15.48
C ASP A 163 19.84 17.86 15.23
N ALA A 164 21.11 17.50 14.97
CA ALA A 164 22.14 18.48 14.61
C ALA A 164 21.86 19.12 13.25
N LEU A 165 21.39 18.34 12.27
CA LEU A 165 21.00 18.84 10.94
C LEU A 165 19.86 19.86 11.05
N GLN A 166 18.86 19.60 11.92
CA GLN A 166 17.77 20.55 12.18
C GLN A 166 18.27 21.92 12.69
N ILE A 167 19.30 21.92 13.54
CA ILE A 167 19.86 23.14 14.12
C ILE A 167 20.77 23.86 13.13
N MET A 168 21.68 23.15 12.47
CA MET A 168 22.68 23.75 11.59
C MET A 168 22.12 24.19 10.24
N LEU A 169 21.17 23.43 9.68
CA LEU A 169 20.66 23.62 8.31
C LEU A 169 19.23 24.17 8.26
N ASP A 170 18.59 24.38 9.42
CA ASP A 170 17.19 24.79 9.53
C ASP A 170 16.19 23.80 8.89
N THR A 171 16.56 22.51 8.82
CA THR A 171 15.80 21.47 8.14
C THR A 171 14.85 20.74 9.10
N THR A 172 13.86 21.43 9.69
CA THR A 172 12.96 20.80 10.67
C THR A 172 11.82 20.00 10.05
N VAL A 173 11.29 19.03 10.81
CA VAL A 173 10.13 18.22 10.39
C VAL A 173 8.93 19.14 10.09
N GLY A 174 8.68 20.11 10.98
CA GLY A 174 7.58 21.08 10.82
C GLY A 174 7.74 22.00 9.62
N LYS A 175 8.97 22.25 9.15
CA LYS A 175 9.27 23.00 7.92
C LYS A 175 9.19 22.17 6.65
N ARG A 176 8.91 20.86 6.76
CA ARG A 176 8.91 19.90 5.64
C ARG A 176 10.25 19.91 4.90
N SER A 177 11.33 19.86 5.67
CA SER A 177 12.70 19.87 5.16
C SER A 177 13.53 18.69 5.67
N ILE A 178 13.01 17.89 6.61
CA ILE A 178 13.56 16.57 6.94
C ILE A 178 12.43 15.54 7.00
N PHE A 179 12.68 14.37 6.42
CA PHE A 179 11.74 13.26 6.32
C PHE A 179 12.43 12.01 6.89
N ALA A 180 12.07 11.66 8.13
CA ALA A 180 12.65 10.53 8.83
C ALA A 180 11.99 9.22 8.41
N LYS A 181 12.80 8.27 7.92
CA LYS A 181 12.35 6.94 7.48
C LYS A 181 13.09 5.85 8.23
N ASN A 182 12.36 5.10 9.04
CA ASN A 182 12.89 3.93 9.73
C ASN A 182 12.73 2.71 8.83
N MET A 183 13.79 2.34 8.11
CA MET A 183 13.83 1.24 7.15
C MET A 183 14.95 0.26 7.54
N PRO A 184 14.87 -1.01 7.11
CA PRO A 184 16.00 -1.93 7.18
C PRO A 184 17.23 -1.34 6.49
N ALA A 185 18.42 -1.73 6.95
CA ALA A 185 19.66 -1.39 6.25
C ALA A 185 19.75 -2.17 4.93
N HIS A 186 20.37 -1.54 3.94
CA HIS A 186 20.77 -2.18 2.68
C HIS A 186 22.24 -2.54 2.78
N ASP A 187 22.57 -3.83 2.75
CA ASP A 187 23.93 -4.34 2.92
C ASP A 187 24.85 -3.86 1.77
N GLU A 188 24.28 -3.57 0.61
CA GLU A 188 24.98 -3.06 -0.57
C GLU A 188 25.39 -1.58 -0.45
N ILE A 189 24.86 -0.82 0.54
CA ILE A 189 25.19 0.60 0.76
C ILE A 189 25.73 0.83 2.18
N GLU A 190 26.99 0.47 2.38
CA GLU A 190 27.68 0.60 3.66
C GLU A 190 27.81 2.05 4.12
N ASN A 191 27.76 2.24 5.46
CA ASN A 191 28.02 3.51 6.15
C ASN A 191 27.14 4.70 5.73
N THR A 192 26.00 4.47 5.07
CA THR A 192 25.07 5.53 4.68
C THR A 192 24.60 6.36 5.88
N ALA A 193 24.66 7.68 5.72
CA ALA A 193 24.24 8.67 6.72
C ALA A 193 23.01 9.49 6.28
N GLY A 194 22.44 9.18 5.12
CA GLY A 194 21.22 9.80 4.61
C GLY A 194 21.36 10.34 3.19
N ILE A 195 20.25 10.88 2.70
CA ILE A 195 20.16 11.51 1.38
C ILE A 195 19.87 13.00 1.59
N TYR A 196 20.67 13.84 0.96
CA TYR A 196 20.67 15.28 1.15
C TYR A 196 20.46 15.95 -0.19
N ILE A 197 19.43 16.77 -0.30
CA ILE A 197 19.00 17.35 -1.57
C ILE A 197 19.15 18.86 -1.49
N VAL A 198 19.91 19.44 -2.41
CA VAL A 198 19.91 20.87 -2.69
C VAL A 198 18.78 21.13 -3.69
N TRP A 199 17.69 21.73 -3.22
CA TRP A 199 16.46 21.89 -3.97
C TRP A 199 16.20 23.35 -4.34
N ASN A 200 16.05 23.63 -5.64
CA ASN A 200 15.64 24.94 -6.14
C ASN A 200 14.14 24.98 -6.37
N LYS A 201 13.42 25.70 -5.52
CA LYS A 201 11.94 25.81 -5.61
C LYS A 201 11.46 26.49 -6.89
N THR A 202 12.27 27.38 -7.46
CA THR A 202 11.88 28.17 -8.65
C THR A 202 12.02 27.32 -9.91
N LEU A 203 13.08 26.53 -10.00
CA LEU A 203 13.34 25.64 -11.13
C LEU A 203 12.59 24.31 -11.01
N ALA A 204 12.06 23.99 -9.82
CA ALA A 204 11.38 22.74 -9.53
C ALA A 204 12.28 21.51 -9.82
N SER A 205 13.57 21.67 -9.54
CA SER A 205 14.65 20.70 -9.73
C SER A 205 15.73 20.87 -8.64
N GLY A 206 16.57 19.86 -8.48
CA GLY A 206 17.69 19.89 -7.54
C GLY A 206 18.72 18.80 -7.80
N THR A 207 19.69 18.71 -6.90
CA THR A 207 20.72 17.67 -6.91
C THR A 207 20.71 16.96 -5.55
N GLY A 208 20.69 15.63 -5.58
CA GLY A 208 20.70 14.76 -4.42
C GLY A 208 22.07 14.15 -4.20
N TYR A 209 22.46 14.03 -2.93
CA TYR A 209 23.73 13.47 -2.48
C TYR A 209 23.47 12.40 -1.44
N VAL A 210 24.01 11.21 -1.64
CA VAL A 210 24.03 10.17 -0.60
C VAL A 210 25.35 10.30 0.13
N LEU A 211 25.32 10.64 1.42
CA LEU A 211 26.53 10.81 2.21
C LEU A 211 26.73 9.61 3.13
N SER A 212 27.99 9.33 3.46
CA SER A 212 28.39 8.37 4.48
C SER A 212 28.99 9.04 5.71
N PHE A 213 29.08 8.28 6.81
CA PHE A 213 29.88 8.64 7.97
C PHE A 213 30.73 7.44 8.44
N ASP A 214 32.05 7.62 8.49
CA ASP A 214 33.00 6.58 8.85
C ASP A 214 33.14 6.42 10.37
N PHE A 215 32.25 5.60 10.96
CA PHE A 215 32.31 5.26 12.37
C PHE A 215 33.52 4.39 12.74
N ASP A 216 34.13 3.67 11.80
CA ASP A 216 35.36 2.91 12.03
C ASP A 216 36.54 3.85 12.25
N HIS A 217 36.70 4.85 11.38
CA HIS A 217 37.72 5.86 11.55
C HIS A 217 37.52 6.67 12.83
N ALA A 218 36.28 7.03 13.15
CA ALA A 218 35.94 7.71 14.39
C ALA A 218 36.29 6.87 15.64
N ARG A 219 36.11 5.54 15.59
CA ARG A 219 36.57 4.63 16.65
C ARG A 219 38.10 4.60 16.77
N ASN A 220 38.79 4.55 15.63
CA ASN A 220 40.24 4.49 15.56
C ASN A 220 40.92 5.73 16.15
N VAL A 221 40.49 6.94 15.76
CA VAL A 221 41.08 8.19 16.29
C VAL A 221 40.83 8.38 17.78
N SER A 222 39.76 7.78 18.30
CA SER A 222 39.39 7.82 19.71
C SER A 222 39.92 6.65 20.54
N ASN A 223 40.68 5.73 19.92
CA ASN A 223 41.24 4.54 20.56
C ASN A 223 40.18 3.73 21.33
N VAL A 224 39.05 3.46 20.66
CA VAL A 224 37.96 2.60 21.13
C VAL A 224 37.66 1.55 20.07
N THR A 225 37.18 0.39 20.51
CA THR A 225 36.78 -0.74 19.66
C THR A 225 35.27 -0.90 19.68
N GLU A 226 34.72 -1.64 18.72
CA GLU A 226 33.29 -1.99 18.73
C GLU A 226 32.89 -2.75 20.01
N SER A 227 33.73 -3.67 20.48
CA SER A 227 33.51 -4.41 21.73
C SER A 227 33.47 -3.52 22.98
N ASP A 228 34.10 -2.34 22.95
CA ASP A 228 34.03 -1.40 24.06
C ASP A 228 32.63 -0.78 24.19
N PHE A 229 31.87 -0.67 23.09
CA PHE A 229 30.48 -0.19 23.13
C PHE A 229 29.53 -1.25 23.69
N GLU A 230 29.85 -2.53 23.57
CA GLU A 230 29.11 -3.62 24.22
C GLU A 230 29.42 -3.69 25.72
N THR A 231 30.69 -3.53 26.08
CA THR A 231 31.16 -3.71 27.46
C THR A 231 30.87 -2.49 28.32
N TYR A 232 31.16 -1.28 27.81
CA TYR A 232 31.07 -0.01 28.56
C TYR A 232 30.47 1.13 27.73
N PRO A 233 29.21 1.01 27.29
CA PRO A 233 28.62 1.85 26.25
C PRO A 233 28.72 3.36 26.50
N MET A 234 28.51 3.80 27.74
CA MET A 234 28.50 5.24 28.05
C MET A 234 29.90 5.83 28.08
N ALA A 235 30.84 5.16 28.74
CA ALA A 235 32.24 5.58 28.79
C ALA A 235 32.88 5.58 27.39
N SER A 236 32.56 4.58 26.56
CA SER A 236 32.99 4.49 25.16
C SER A 236 32.43 5.63 24.29
N ARG A 237 31.18 6.05 24.50
CA ARG A 237 30.61 7.23 23.82
C ARG A 237 31.35 8.50 24.19
N ILE A 238 31.58 8.74 25.48
CA ILE A 238 32.31 9.90 26.00
C ILE A 238 33.71 9.96 25.39
N LYS A 239 34.44 8.83 25.45
CA LYS A 239 35.78 8.72 24.89
C LYS A 239 35.80 8.96 23.38
N MET A 240 34.80 8.43 22.66
CA MET A 240 34.67 8.63 21.23
C MET A 240 34.43 10.10 20.87
N ASP A 241 33.54 10.80 21.57
CA ASP A 241 33.30 12.23 21.37
C ASP A 241 34.58 13.05 21.62
N TRP A 242 35.29 12.81 22.72
CA TRP A 242 36.56 13.50 23.01
C TRP A 242 37.60 13.30 21.92
N GLY A 243 37.76 12.08 21.39
CA GLY A 243 38.71 11.83 20.30
C GLY A 243 38.30 12.47 18.97
N MET A 244 37.01 12.74 18.75
CA MET A 244 36.50 13.44 17.56
C MET A 244 36.57 14.98 17.68
N MET A 245 36.57 15.53 18.90
CA MET A 245 36.60 16.99 19.13
C MET A 245 37.67 17.76 18.32
N PRO A 246 38.92 17.28 18.18
CA PRO A 246 39.94 17.97 17.38
C PRO A 246 39.62 18.07 15.88
N TYR A 247 38.66 17.31 15.39
CA TYR A 247 38.32 17.19 13.97
C TYR A 247 36.99 17.86 13.60
N LEU A 248 36.31 18.55 14.53
CA LEU A 248 35.01 19.19 14.26
C LEU A 248 35.01 20.15 13.05
N ASN A 249 36.17 20.69 12.68
CA ASN A 249 36.35 21.60 11.54
C ASN A 249 36.92 20.92 10.27
N GLN A 250 37.11 19.61 10.30
CA GLN A 250 37.65 18.76 9.22
C GLN A 250 36.67 17.60 8.92
N PRO A 251 35.40 17.89 8.61
CA PRO A 251 34.37 16.87 8.45
C PRO A 251 34.68 15.86 7.33
N GLU A 252 35.46 16.25 6.31
CA GLU A 252 35.96 15.39 5.24
C GLU A 252 36.83 14.21 5.73
N THR A 253 37.26 14.25 7.00
CA THR A 253 37.94 13.14 7.67
C THR A 253 37.01 11.94 7.90
N PHE A 254 35.70 12.17 8.04
CA PHE A 254 34.71 11.13 8.35
C PHE A 254 33.57 11.05 7.34
N VAL A 255 33.31 12.11 6.58
CA VAL A 255 32.18 12.22 5.66
C VAL A 255 32.66 12.05 4.22
N SER A 256 31.92 11.29 3.43
CA SER A 256 32.15 11.15 1.98
C SER A 256 30.84 11.09 1.21
N THR A 257 30.87 11.55 -0.04
CA THR A 257 29.74 11.41 -0.97
C THR A 257 29.81 10.07 -1.69
N LEU A 258 28.85 9.19 -1.41
CA LEU A 258 28.73 7.87 -2.03
C LEU A 258 28.10 7.94 -3.41
N HIS A 259 27.12 8.83 -3.61
CA HIS A 259 26.38 8.93 -4.86
C HIS A 259 25.80 10.33 -5.07
N THR A 260 25.59 10.69 -6.34
CA THR A 260 24.98 11.96 -6.75
C THR A 260 24.00 11.72 -7.88
N PHE A 261 22.84 12.37 -7.82
CA PHE A 261 21.76 12.19 -8.79
C PHE A 261 20.94 13.47 -8.98
N ASP A 262 20.31 13.60 -10.15
CA ASP A 262 19.38 14.69 -10.43
C ASP A 262 18.03 14.45 -9.77
N VAL A 263 17.45 15.50 -9.19
CA VAL A 263 16.17 15.44 -8.50
C VAL A 263 15.13 16.24 -9.26
N THR A 264 14.08 15.56 -9.72
CA THR A 264 12.87 16.18 -10.26
C THR A 264 11.83 16.39 -9.17
N SER A 265 10.79 17.19 -9.44
CA SER A 265 9.68 17.38 -8.50
C SER A 265 8.99 16.07 -8.12
N ASP A 266 8.83 15.16 -9.08
CA ASP A 266 8.17 13.87 -8.83
C ASP A 266 9.05 12.93 -8.02
N LEU A 267 10.36 12.90 -8.31
CA LEU A 267 11.30 12.12 -7.49
C LEU A 267 11.32 12.65 -6.07
N LEU A 268 11.44 13.96 -5.86
CA LEU A 268 11.40 14.56 -4.53
C LEU A 268 10.12 14.16 -3.79
N LYS A 269 8.96 14.30 -4.41
CA LYS A 269 7.68 13.94 -3.80
C LYS A 269 7.65 12.46 -3.38
N ARG A 270 8.16 11.54 -4.20
CA ARG A 270 8.25 10.10 -3.84
C ARG A 270 9.18 9.86 -2.66
N LEU A 271 10.36 10.48 -2.68
CA LEU A 271 11.30 10.40 -1.57
C LEU A 271 10.70 10.91 -0.25
N GLU A 272 9.74 11.84 -0.28
CA GLU A 272 9.03 12.35 0.90
C GLU A 272 7.93 11.39 1.44
N LEU A 273 7.41 10.47 0.62
CA LEU A 273 6.26 9.61 1.00
C LEU A 273 6.61 8.53 2.01
N ALA A 274 5.69 8.25 2.93
CA ALA A 274 5.79 7.10 3.83
C ALA A 274 5.67 5.78 3.04
N GLY A 275 6.40 4.74 3.47
CA GLY A 275 6.39 3.41 2.83
C GLY A 275 7.26 3.28 1.58
N VAL A 276 7.81 4.39 1.05
CA VAL A 276 8.76 4.38 -0.07
C VAL A 276 10.18 4.21 0.44
N ASP A 277 10.87 3.18 -0.05
CA ASP A 277 12.30 2.99 0.15
C ASP A 277 13.09 3.96 -0.73
N PRO A 278 13.77 4.96 -0.15
CA PRO A 278 14.41 6.00 -0.94
C PRO A 278 15.65 5.50 -1.69
N TYR A 279 16.29 4.41 -1.25
CA TYR A 279 17.48 3.86 -1.90
C TYR A 279 17.13 3.06 -3.15
N VAL A 280 15.99 2.35 -3.09
CA VAL A 280 15.40 1.67 -4.26
C VAL A 280 14.89 2.67 -5.30
N GLU A 281 14.34 3.81 -4.88
CA GLU A 281 13.88 4.88 -5.80
C GLU A 281 15.02 5.53 -6.59
N ILE A 282 16.19 5.71 -5.97
CA ILE A 282 17.36 6.31 -6.62
C ILE A 282 18.28 5.27 -7.27
N GLY A 283 17.91 3.99 -7.24
CA GLY A 283 18.64 2.90 -7.90
C GLY A 283 19.95 2.50 -7.23
N LEU A 284 20.08 2.70 -5.92
CA LEU A 284 21.23 2.26 -5.14
C LEU A 284 20.99 0.96 -4.36
N ALA A 285 19.73 0.55 -4.22
CA ALA A 285 19.34 -0.73 -3.65
C ALA A 285 18.48 -1.51 -4.65
N ASP A 286 18.56 -2.83 -4.60
CA ASP A 286 17.76 -3.69 -5.47
C ASP A 286 16.27 -3.63 -5.08
N ASP A 287 15.39 -3.79 -6.09
CA ASP A 287 13.98 -4.05 -5.78
C ASP A 287 13.89 -5.38 -5.00
N PRO A 288 13.26 -5.41 -3.81
CA PRO A 288 13.06 -6.67 -3.09
C PRO A 288 12.25 -7.71 -3.90
N CYS A 289 11.61 -7.30 -5.00
CA CYS A 289 10.96 -8.24 -5.91
C CYS A 289 11.97 -9.13 -6.65
N GLY A 290 11.99 -10.42 -6.31
CA GLY A 290 12.83 -11.43 -6.98
C GLY A 290 12.46 -11.72 -8.44
N ILE A 291 11.47 -11.02 -9.01
CA ILE A 291 11.06 -11.10 -10.41
C ILE A 291 11.23 -9.70 -11.02
N ASP A 292 12.33 -9.49 -11.71
CA ASP A 292 12.59 -8.20 -12.36
C ASP A 292 11.71 -8.02 -13.60
N ILE A 293 10.72 -7.15 -13.47
CA ILE A 293 9.84 -6.71 -14.56
C ILE A 293 10.10 -5.25 -14.97
N SER A 294 11.04 -4.57 -14.31
CA SER A 294 11.23 -3.13 -14.41
C SER A 294 11.62 -2.70 -15.83
N GLY A 295 12.58 -3.40 -16.45
CA GLY A 295 13.00 -3.15 -17.82
C GLY A 295 11.87 -3.37 -18.82
N ALA A 296 11.10 -4.45 -18.67
CA ALA A 296 9.97 -4.76 -19.55
C ALA A 296 8.84 -3.71 -19.45
N LEU A 297 8.59 -3.16 -18.25
CA LEU A 297 7.65 -2.06 -18.05
C LEU A 297 8.15 -0.77 -18.72
N GLN A 298 9.43 -0.42 -18.51
CA GLN A 298 10.03 0.77 -19.11
C GLN A 298 10.01 0.72 -20.65
N ASP A 299 10.35 -0.44 -21.23
CA ASP A 299 10.29 -0.66 -22.68
C ASP A 299 8.86 -0.51 -23.22
N ALA A 300 7.87 -1.05 -22.49
CA ALA A 300 6.46 -0.93 -22.86
C ALA A 300 5.97 0.52 -22.80
N MET A 301 6.32 1.27 -21.75
CA MET A 301 5.99 2.69 -21.63
C MET A 301 6.67 3.53 -22.72
N ALA A 302 7.96 3.28 -22.98
CA ALA A 302 8.71 3.96 -24.04
C ALA A 302 8.11 3.69 -25.43
N THR A 303 7.65 2.46 -25.67
CA THR A 303 6.99 2.07 -26.93
C THR A 303 5.71 2.87 -27.19
N LEU A 304 4.94 3.17 -26.14
CA LEU A 304 3.74 4.02 -26.25
C LEU A 304 4.04 5.53 -26.16
N GLY A 305 5.27 5.91 -25.81
CA GLY A 305 5.63 7.31 -25.55
C GLY A 305 4.94 7.89 -24.32
N VAL A 306 4.48 7.04 -23.39
CA VAL A 306 3.84 7.46 -22.15
C VAL A 306 4.86 7.59 -21.02
N THR A 307 4.54 8.45 -20.07
CA THR A 307 5.25 8.59 -18.81
C THR A 307 4.34 8.22 -17.65
N ARG A 308 4.92 8.08 -16.48
CA ARG A 308 4.19 7.81 -15.24
C ARG A 308 3.13 8.88 -14.87
N ASP A 309 3.22 10.06 -15.46
CA ASP A 309 2.29 11.17 -15.24
C ASP A 309 1.23 11.29 -16.35
N SER A 310 1.18 10.33 -17.27
CA SER A 310 0.22 10.32 -18.38
C SER A 310 -1.19 10.02 -17.85
N SER A 311 -2.11 10.97 -17.99
CA SER A 311 -3.47 10.89 -17.42
C SER A 311 -4.34 9.77 -17.99
N GLY A 312 -4.01 9.27 -19.19
CA GLY A 312 -4.71 8.17 -19.85
C GLY A 312 -4.15 6.78 -19.56
N LEU A 313 -3.18 6.65 -18.65
CA LEU A 313 -2.46 5.39 -18.42
C LEU A 313 -3.24 4.44 -17.52
N CYS A 314 -3.39 3.19 -17.97
CA CYS A 314 -3.89 2.07 -17.16
C CYS A 314 -3.03 0.83 -17.37
N VAL A 315 -2.87 0.06 -16.30
CA VAL A 315 -2.14 -1.20 -16.31
C VAL A 315 -3.07 -2.34 -15.92
N LEU A 316 -3.13 -3.37 -16.76
CA LEU A 316 -3.78 -4.64 -16.42
C LEU A 316 -2.68 -5.67 -16.18
N THR A 317 -2.84 -6.55 -15.20
CA THR A 317 -1.81 -7.56 -14.89
C THR A 317 -2.44 -8.77 -14.21
N ASP A 318 -1.85 -9.95 -14.32
CA ASP A 318 -2.17 -11.08 -13.43
C ASP A 318 -1.15 -11.26 -12.28
N ALA A 319 -0.27 -10.29 -12.08
CA ALA A 319 0.59 -10.20 -10.90
C ALA A 319 -0.25 -10.28 -9.62
N GLY A 320 0.23 -11.04 -8.63
CA GLY A 320 -0.50 -11.43 -7.42
C GLY A 320 -1.27 -12.75 -7.56
N TYR A 321 -1.46 -13.26 -8.79
CA TYR A 321 -2.03 -14.58 -9.05
C TYR A 321 -1.03 -15.53 -9.70
N ALA A 322 -0.28 -15.08 -10.70
CA ALA A 322 0.69 -15.92 -11.40
C ALA A 322 1.85 -16.37 -10.48
N ILE A 323 2.39 -17.56 -10.75
CA ILE A 323 3.62 -18.05 -10.12
C ILE A 323 4.74 -18.10 -11.17
N VAL A 324 5.88 -17.50 -10.86
CA VAL A 324 7.08 -17.50 -11.72
C VAL A 324 8.21 -18.20 -10.99
N ASP A 325 8.70 -19.29 -11.58
CA ASP A 325 9.83 -20.07 -11.06
C ASP A 325 9.65 -20.50 -9.58
N GLY A 326 8.39 -20.77 -9.19
CA GLY A 326 8.00 -21.16 -7.83
C GLY A 326 7.75 -20.00 -6.86
N ASN A 327 7.92 -18.75 -7.30
CA ASN A 327 7.69 -17.56 -6.50
C ASN A 327 6.34 -16.91 -6.84
N THR A 328 5.69 -16.36 -5.83
CA THR A 328 4.48 -15.55 -5.99
C THR A 328 4.85 -14.17 -6.56
N THR A 329 3.89 -13.48 -7.18
CA THR A 329 4.13 -12.29 -8.03
C THR A 329 3.57 -10.99 -7.44
N GLU A 330 3.14 -10.97 -6.18
CA GLU A 330 2.61 -9.76 -5.52
C GLU A 330 3.64 -8.63 -5.44
N CYS A 331 4.94 -8.95 -5.38
CA CYS A 331 6.00 -7.93 -5.40
C CYS A 331 6.02 -7.13 -6.72
N CYS A 332 5.61 -7.76 -7.83
CA CYS A 332 5.52 -7.10 -9.12
C CYS A 332 4.49 -5.97 -9.13
N ILE A 333 3.47 -6.01 -8.26
CA ILE A 333 2.52 -4.90 -8.09
C ILE A 333 3.28 -3.64 -7.64
N GLY A 334 4.15 -3.76 -6.63
CA GLY A 334 4.98 -2.65 -6.17
C GLY A 334 5.92 -2.12 -7.26
N THR A 335 6.52 -3.01 -8.05
CA THR A 335 7.34 -2.61 -9.21
C THR A 335 6.51 -1.86 -10.26
N ILE A 336 5.29 -2.32 -10.56
CA ILE A 336 4.36 -1.65 -11.49
C ILE A 336 4.00 -0.26 -10.98
N GLU A 337 3.60 -0.14 -9.71
CA GLU A 337 3.25 1.15 -9.09
C GLU A 337 4.41 2.13 -9.16
N ARG A 338 5.61 1.66 -8.79
CA ARG A 338 6.83 2.47 -8.84
C ARG A 338 7.13 2.92 -10.25
N VAL A 339 7.18 2.03 -11.24
CA VAL A 339 7.59 2.37 -12.62
C VAL A 339 6.52 3.19 -13.35
N THR A 340 5.27 2.78 -13.28
CA THR A 340 4.17 3.33 -14.10
C THR A 340 3.40 4.46 -13.43
N GLY A 341 3.49 4.61 -12.11
CA GLY A 341 2.65 5.54 -11.36
C GLY A 341 1.18 5.11 -11.21
N CYS A 342 0.74 4.05 -11.91
CA CYS A 342 -0.59 3.49 -11.75
C CYS A 342 -0.71 2.75 -10.42
N SER A 343 -1.82 2.91 -9.71
CA SER A 343 -2.06 2.26 -8.42
C SER A 343 -3.45 1.64 -8.35
N ILE A 344 -3.58 0.61 -7.50
CA ILE A 344 -4.91 0.01 -7.24
C ILE A 344 -5.84 1.07 -6.63
N SER A 345 -5.32 1.97 -5.80
CA SER A 345 -6.09 3.04 -5.16
C SER A 345 -6.61 4.10 -6.13
N ASP A 346 -5.87 4.38 -7.21
CA ASP A 346 -6.30 5.32 -8.25
C ASP A 346 -7.20 4.64 -9.30
N GLY A 347 -7.41 3.32 -9.18
CA GLY A 347 -8.28 2.55 -10.06
C GLY A 347 -7.73 2.38 -11.47
N ASN A 348 -6.43 2.58 -11.69
CA ASN A 348 -5.76 2.45 -12.98
C ASN A 348 -4.65 1.38 -12.99
N LEU A 349 -4.53 0.59 -11.92
CA LEU A 349 -3.84 -0.71 -11.91
C LEU A 349 -4.86 -1.79 -11.56
N LEU A 350 -5.11 -2.72 -12.47
CA LEU A 350 -6.15 -3.73 -12.39
C LEU A 350 -5.57 -5.16 -12.35
N PRO A 351 -5.45 -5.79 -11.16
CA PRO A 351 -5.02 -7.17 -11.01
C PRO A 351 -6.14 -8.14 -11.45
N VAL A 352 -6.00 -8.74 -12.61
CA VAL A 352 -6.95 -9.66 -13.22
C VAL A 352 -6.71 -11.09 -12.76
N HIS A 353 -7.73 -11.70 -12.17
CA HIS A 353 -7.70 -13.07 -11.66
C HIS A 353 -7.39 -14.08 -12.77
N ARG A 354 -6.43 -14.95 -12.47
CA ARG A 354 -6.00 -16.02 -13.36
C ARG A 354 -5.56 -17.25 -12.58
N SER A 355 -5.57 -18.40 -13.24
CA SER A 355 -4.95 -19.61 -12.70
C SER A 355 -3.45 -19.38 -12.48
N VAL A 356 -2.95 -19.83 -11.33
CA VAL A 356 -1.53 -19.70 -10.92
C VAL A 356 -0.54 -20.34 -11.90
N ASP A 357 -0.99 -21.31 -12.71
CA ASP A 357 -0.19 -22.03 -13.70
C ASP A 357 -0.08 -21.28 -15.04
N LYS A 358 -0.73 -20.12 -15.16
CA LYS A 358 -0.66 -19.28 -16.36
C LYS A 358 0.58 -18.39 -16.31
N PRO A 359 1.16 -18.07 -17.48
CA PRO A 359 2.31 -17.17 -17.54
C PRO A 359 1.95 -15.77 -17.03
N LEU A 360 2.84 -15.17 -16.22
CA LEU A 360 2.76 -13.77 -15.80
C LEU A 360 2.65 -12.85 -17.03
N TRP A 361 1.73 -11.90 -17.01
CA TRP A 361 1.60 -10.87 -18.03
C TRP A 361 1.17 -9.54 -17.44
N PHE A 362 1.47 -8.47 -18.18
CA PHE A 362 0.90 -7.16 -17.96
C PHE A 362 0.59 -6.47 -19.29
N VAL A 363 -0.27 -5.47 -19.26
CA VAL A 363 -0.60 -4.59 -20.37
C VAL A 363 -0.41 -3.16 -19.91
N ILE A 364 0.36 -2.37 -20.65
CA ILE A 364 0.30 -0.91 -20.56
C ILE A 364 -0.70 -0.43 -21.61
N PHE A 365 -1.73 0.30 -21.20
CA PHE A 365 -2.78 0.83 -22.06
C PHE A 365 -2.82 2.35 -21.98
N ASP A 366 -2.78 3.00 -23.14
CA ASP A 366 -3.02 4.44 -23.27
C ASP A 366 -4.44 4.71 -23.77
N ASN A 367 -5.27 5.31 -22.92
CA ASN A 367 -6.65 5.64 -23.26
C ASN A 367 -6.79 6.74 -24.32
N GLU A 368 -5.76 7.55 -24.57
CA GLU A 368 -5.83 8.61 -25.57
C GLU A 368 -5.68 8.05 -26.98
N THR A 369 -4.65 7.22 -27.22
CA THR A 369 -4.39 6.60 -28.52
C THR A 369 -5.15 5.29 -28.73
N LYS A 370 -5.61 4.66 -27.65
CA LYS A 370 -6.11 3.28 -27.60
C LYS A 370 -5.05 2.21 -27.92
N ASP A 371 -3.79 2.59 -27.99
CA ASP A 371 -2.69 1.64 -28.13
C ASP A 371 -2.40 0.95 -26.81
N CYS A 372 -2.04 -0.33 -26.88
CA CYS A 372 -1.54 -1.06 -25.73
C CYS A 372 -0.28 -1.86 -26.09
N VAL A 373 0.55 -2.11 -25.08
CA VAL A 373 1.66 -3.05 -25.13
C VAL A 373 1.34 -4.19 -24.18
N TYR A 374 1.04 -5.35 -24.77
CA TYR A 374 0.84 -6.60 -24.04
C TYR A 374 2.17 -7.34 -23.90
N THR A 375 2.59 -7.57 -22.67
CA THR A 375 3.85 -8.21 -22.34
C THR A 375 3.61 -9.48 -21.53
N VAL A 376 4.16 -10.61 -21.98
CA VAL A 376 3.99 -11.92 -21.33
C VAL A 376 5.33 -12.59 -21.08
N TYR A 377 5.51 -13.14 -19.88
CA TYR A 377 6.71 -13.88 -19.47
C TYR A 377 6.59 -15.35 -19.88
N LYS A 378 7.42 -15.81 -20.83
CA LYS A 378 7.45 -17.22 -21.25
C LYS A 378 8.88 -17.68 -21.45
N ASN A 379 9.20 -18.89 -20.96
CA ASN A 379 10.50 -19.55 -21.13
C ASN A 379 11.70 -18.68 -20.69
N GLY A 380 11.57 -17.98 -19.56
CA GLY A 380 12.65 -17.15 -19.01
C GLY A 380 12.79 -15.76 -19.63
N ALA A 381 11.86 -15.32 -20.48
CA ALA A 381 11.93 -14.03 -21.14
C ALA A 381 10.56 -13.37 -21.33
N PHE A 382 10.54 -12.04 -21.32
CA PHE A 382 9.38 -11.25 -21.72
C PHE A 382 9.28 -11.10 -23.23
N THR A 383 8.07 -11.22 -23.76
CA THR A 383 7.75 -10.88 -25.15
C THR A 383 6.64 -9.84 -25.16
N ALA A 384 6.85 -8.73 -25.86
CA ALA A 384 5.91 -7.63 -25.98
C ALA A 384 5.23 -7.61 -27.36
N THR A 385 3.95 -7.25 -27.41
CA THR A 385 3.17 -7.04 -28.63
C THR A 385 2.41 -5.72 -28.52
N THR A 386 2.63 -4.82 -29.47
CA THR A 386 1.90 -3.56 -29.57
C THR A 386 0.70 -3.72 -30.48
N VAL A 387 -0.47 -3.25 -30.05
CA VAL A 387 -1.69 -3.29 -30.85
C VAL A 387 -2.65 -2.18 -30.40
N ASN A 388 -3.33 -1.56 -31.37
CA ASN A 388 -4.44 -0.66 -31.08
C ASN A 388 -5.68 -1.48 -30.73
N ILE A 389 -6.26 -1.25 -29.55
CA ILE A 389 -7.43 -1.97 -29.03
C ILE A 389 -8.68 -1.10 -28.96
N ASP A 390 -8.78 -0.06 -29.78
CA ASP A 390 -9.95 0.82 -29.84
C ASP A 390 -11.27 0.02 -29.87
N GLY A 391 -12.18 0.34 -28.95
CA GLY A 391 -13.41 -0.42 -28.77
C GLY A 391 -14.38 -0.34 -29.95
N GLU A 392 -14.39 0.75 -30.73
CA GLU A 392 -15.20 0.82 -31.95
C GLU A 392 -14.66 -0.18 -32.99
N ASN A 393 -13.35 -0.17 -33.22
CA ASN A 393 -12.70 -1.10 -34.14
C ASN A 393 -12.82 -2.56 -33.66
N ALA A 394 -12.70 -2.81 -32.35
CA ALA A 394 -12.85 -4.13 -31.73
C ALA A 394 -14.23 -4.77 -31.98
N THR A 395 -15.26 -3.94 -32.20
CA THR A 395 -16.62 -4.41 -32.51
C THR A 395 -16.83 -4.77 -33.98
N THR A 396 -15.81 -4.59 -34.83
CA THR A 396 -15.80 -5.05 -36.22
C THR A 396 -15.15 -6.43 -36.35
N SER A 397 -15.54 -7.21 -37.37
CA SER A 397 -14.94 -8.54 -37.58
C SER A 397 -13.44 -8.47 -37.90
N ASP A 398 -13.03 -7.49 -38.71
CA ASP A 398 -11.64 -7.32 -39.11
C ASP A 398 -10.78 -6.84 -37.94
N GLY A 399 -11.25 -5.84 -37.19
CA GLY A 399 -10.59 -5.35 -35.99
C GLY A 399 -10.46 -6.43 -34.92
N TRP A 400 -11.54 -7.16 -34.62
CA TRP A 400 -11.49 -8.28 -33.68
C TRP A 400 -10.49 -9.37 -34.10
N ASN A 401 -10.49 -9.75 -35.38
CA ASN A 401 -9.56 -10.78 -35.87
C ASN A 401 -8.10 -10.30 -35.78
N ALA A 402 -7.83 -9.02 -36.06
CA ALA A 402 -6.49 -8.45 -35.90
C ALA A 402 -6.04 -8.45 -34.43
N MET A 403 -6.89 -7.99 -33.51
CA MET A 403 -6.59 -7.99 -32.06
C MET A 403 -6.42 -9.42 -31.52
N LYS A 404 -7.27 -10.35 -31.93
CA LYS A 404 -7.15 -11.77 -31.56
C LYS A 404 -5.87 -12.42 -32.09
N ALA A 405 -5.42 -12.02 -33.28
CA ALA A 405 -4.16 -12.50 -33.83
C ALA A 405 -2.96 -11.96 -33.05
N ALA A 406 -3.02 -10.70 -32.59
CA ALA A 406 -1.96 -10.07 -31.81
C ALA A 406 -1.90 -10.56 -30.35
N LEU A 407 -3.05 -10.60 -29.66
CA LEU A 407 -3.15 -10.85 -28.22
C LEU A 407 -3.44 -12.31 -27.87
N GLY A 408 -3.76 -13.15 -28.86
CA GLY A 408 -4.03 -14.57 -28.66
C GLY A 408 -5.25 -14.84 -27.77
N SER A 409 -5.10 -15.72 -26.78
CA SER A 409 -6.19 -16.11 -25.87
C SER A 409 -6.67 -14.99 -24.95
N ASP A 410 -5.82 -13.97 -24.74
CA ASP A 410 -6.04 -12.94 -23.73
C ASP A 410 -6.72 -11.71 -24.36
N ALA A 411 -6.96 -11.74 -25.67
CA ALA A 411 -7.60 -10.67 -26.42
C ALA A 411 -8.92 -10.21 -25.79
N PHE A 412 -9.80 -11.16 -25.42
CA PHE A 412 -11.11 -10.79 -24.88
C PHE A 412 -11.00 -10.14 -23.49
N THR A 413 -10.13 -10.66 -22.61
CA THR A 413 -9.83 -10.08 -21.30
C THR A 413 -9.31 -8.65 -21.45
N ILE A 414 -8.24 -8.47 -22.23
CA ILE A 414 -7.55 -7.18 -22.36
C ILE A 414 -8.47 -6.14 -23.00
N VAL A 415 -9.07 -6.47 -24.14
CA VAL A 415 -9.91 -5.53 -24.90
C VAL A 415 -11.15 -5.13 -24.09
N THR A 416 -11.80 -6.06 -23.40
CA THR A 416 -13.03 -5.74 -22.66
C THR A 416 -12.77 -4.88 -21.42
N ILE A 417 -11.75 -5.22 -20.62
CA ILE A 417 -11.45 -4.51 -19.36
C ILE A 417 -10.84 -3.14 -19.64
N ALA A 418 -9.83 -3.06 -20.52
CA ALA A 418 -9.13 -1.79 -20.80
C ALA A 418 -10.07 -0.74 -21.40
N ASN A 419 -10.93 -1.13 -22.36
CA ASN A 419 -11.90 -0.20 -22.93
C ASN A 419 -12.99 0.19 -21.94
N ALA A 420 -13.49 -0.73 -21.12
CA ALA A 420 -14.49 -0.37 -20.11
C ALA A 420 -13.92 0.61 -19.07
N TRP A 421 -12.68 0.40 -18.62
CA TRP A 421 -11.97 1.38 -17.80
C TRP A 421 -11.87 2.73 -18.54
N GLY A 422 -11.45 2.70 -19.81
CA GLY A 422 -11.34 3.88 -20.66
C GLY A 422 -12.66 4.63 -20.91
N TYR A 423 -13.79 3.93 -20.84
CA TYR A 423 -15.16 4.48 -20.92
C TYR A 423 -15.71 4.94 -19.57
N GLY A 424 -14.95 4.81 -18.48
CA GLY A 424 -15.36 5.25 -17.15
C GLY A 424 -16.28 4.26 -16.43
N ALA A 425 -16.11 2.95 -16.66
CA ALA A 425 -16.85 1.94 -15.92
C ALA A 425 -16.67 2.11 -14.40
N PRO A 426 -17.73 1.92 -13.58
CA PRO A 426 -17.64 1.97 -12.13
C PRO A 426 -16.55 1.02 -11.58
N TYR A 427 -15.82 1.48 -10.57
CA TYR A 427 -14.71 0.70 -10.01
C TYR A 427 -15.17 -0.67 -9.46
N ASP A 428 -16.36 -0.75 -8.87
CA ASP A 428 -16.93 -2.01 -8.38
C ASP A 428 -17.32 -2.99 -9.51
N LEU A 429 -17.70 -2.50 -10.69
CA LEU A 429 -17.81 -3.34 -11.90
C LEU A 429 -16.42 -3.84 -12.34
N LEU A 430 -15.40 -2.98 -12.31
CA LEU A 430 -14.03 -3.39 -12.63
C LEU A 430 -13.52 -4.46 -11.66
N ARG A 431 -13.86 -4.40 -10.36
CA ARG A 431 -13.58 -5.49 -9.40
C ARG A 431 -14.27 -6.81 -9.78
N CYS A 432 -15.50 -6.74 -10.29
CA CYS A 432 -16.19 -7.92 -10.82
C CYS A 432 -15.46 -8.48 -12.05
N ALA A 433 -15.00 -7.60 -12.94
CA ALA A 433 -14.28 -7.96 -14.16
C ALA A 433 -12.89 -8.52 -13.90
N GLU A 434 -12.17 -8.00 -12.89
CA GLU A 434 -10.91 -8.56 -12.41
C GLU A 434 -11.11 -10.01 -11.96
N PHE A 435 -12.15 -10.30 -11.16
CA PHE A 435 -12.44 -11.67 -10.71
C PHE A 435 -12.89 -12.58 -11.87
N HIS A 436 -13.82 -12.11 -12.70
CA HIS A 436 -14.37 -12.88 -13.83
C HIS A 436 -13.39 -12.99 -15.01
N ASN A 437 -12.36 -12.15 -15.05
CA ASN A 437 -11.33 -11.94 -16.08
C ASN A 437 -11.76 -11.26 -17.40
N HIS A 438 -12.99 -10.79 -17.54
CA HIS A 438 -13.42 -10.01 -18.70
C HIS A 438 -14.78 -9.35 -18.43
N ILE A 439 -15.17 -8.40 -19.27
CA ILE A 439 -16.54 -7.86 -19.26
C ILE A 439 -17.34 -8.52 -20.38
N CYS A 440 -18.47 -9.11 -20.00
CA CYS A 440 -19.45 -9.64 -20.94
C CYS A 440 -20.88 -9.31 -20.46
N PRO A 441 -21.88 -9.43 -21.34
CA PRO A 441 -23.28 -9.18 -20.96
C PRO A 441 -23.76 -9.98 -19.76
N GLY A 442 -23.26 -11.22 -19.62
CA GLY A 442 -23.57 -12.05 -18.46
C GLY A 442 -23.04 -11.46 -17.15
N LEU A 443 -21.82 -10.92 -17.13
CA LEU A 443 -21.27 -10.24 -15.96
C LEU A 443 -22.03 -8.96 -15.66
N SER A 444 -22.28 -8.12 -16.68
CA SER A 444 -23.06 -6.88 -16.54
C SER A 444 -24.46 -7.13 -15.99
N SER A 445 -25.13 -8.20 -16.42
CA SER A 445 -26.44 -8.59 -15.86
C SER A 445 -26.35 -8.93 -14.36
N GLY A 446 -25.27 -9.57 -13.91
CA GLY A 446 -25.08 -9.87 -12.49
C GLY A 446 -24.79 -8.64 -11.65
N TYR A 447 -24.02 -7.69 -12.20
CA TYR A 447 -23.80 -6.39 -11.59
C TYR A 447 -25.14 -5.65 -11.38
N MET A 448 -25.96 -5.54 -12.43
CA MET A 448 -27.27 -4.88 -12.35
C MET A 448 -28.22 -5.60 -11.38
N ILE A 449 -28.21 -6.94 -11.31
CA ILE A 449 -28.99 -7.70 -10.31
C ILE A 449 -28.53 -7.36 -8.90
N ALA A 450 -27.21 -7.33 -8.65
CA ALA A 450 -26.67 -7.03 -7.33
C ALA A 450 -27.00 -5.59 -6.89
N GLU A 451 -26.88 -4.61 -7.78
CA GLU A 451 -27.27 -3.23 -7.48
C GLU A 451 -28.78 -3.10 -7.22
N TYR A 452 -29.62 -3.74 -8.04
CA TYR A 452 -31.06 -3.79 -7.78
C TYR A 452 -31.37 -4.40 -6.41
N ILE A 453 -30.66 -5.46 -6.01
CA ILE A 453 -30.82 -6.11 -4.69
C ILE A 453 -30.42 -5.15 -3.57
N ARG A 454 -29.28 -4.47 -3.69
CA ARG A 454 -28.79 -3.53 -2.67
C ARG A 454 -29.75 -2.37 -2.45
N GLU A 455 -30.38 -1.89 -3.51
CA GLU A 455 -31.34 -0.79 -3.44
C GLU A 455 -32.69 -1.24 -2.87
N ASN A 456 -33.23 -2.36 -3.34
CA ASN A 456 -34.62 -2.74 -3.08
C ASN A 456 -34.79 -3.71 -1.90
N TYR A 457 -33.75 -4.43 -1.51
CA TYR A 457 -33.84 -5.52 -0.53
C TYR A 457 -32.84 -5.42 0.64
N PRO A 458 -32.56 -4.23 1.21
CA PRO A 458 -31.52 -4.07 2.23
C PRO A 458 -31.74 -4.99 3.44
N LEU A 459 -30.65 -5.56 3.95
CA LEU A 459 -30.66 -6.44 5.12
C LEU A 459 -31.00 -5.69 6.41
N GLY A 460 -31.94 -6.23 7.18
CA GLY A 460 -32.17 -5.87 8.57
C GLY A 460 -31.25 -6.59 9.56
N ALA A 461 -31.40 -6.29 10.85
CA ALA A 461 -30.63 -6.95 11.91
C ALA A 461 -30.92 -8.46 11.97
N GLY A 462 -29.86 -9.28 11.91
CA GLY A 462 -29.95 -10.73 11.93
C GLY A 462 -30.42 -11.36 10.61
N GLU A 463 -30.56 -10.56 9.55
CA GLU A 463 -30.84 -11.06 8.20
C GLU A 463 -29.53 -11.32 7.43
N SER A 464 -29.59 -12.27 6.49
CA SER A 464 -28.52 -12.61 5.57
C SER A 464 -29.08 -12.96 4.19
N TYR A 465 -28.29 -12.77 3.14
CA TYR A 465 -28.65 -13.22 1.81
C TYR A 465 -28.19 -14.66 1.56
N THR A 466 -28.98 -15.39 0.79
CA THR A 466 -28.61 -16.61 0.10
C THR A 466 -29.07 -16.46 -1.35
N TRP A 467 -28.15 -16.58 -2.30
CA TRP A 467 -28.46 -16.53 -3.73
C TRP A 467 -28.47 -17.93 -4.33
N ILE A 468 -29.50 -18.21 -5.12
CA ILE A 468 -29.61 -19.43 -5.92
C ILE A 468 -29.53 -19.04 -7.40
N GLY A 469 -28.37 -19.28 -8.00
CA GLY A 469 -28.14 -19.10 -9.43
C GLY A 469 -28.65 -20.32 -10.21
N CYS A 470 -29.84 -20.21 -10.78
CA CYS A 470 -30.49 -21.29 -11.54
C CYS A 470 -31.36 -20.67 -12.65
N PRO A 471 -30.96 -20.67 -13.93
CA PRO A 471 -29.76 -21.27 -14.46
C PRO A 471 -28.52 -20.43 -14.13
N ASN A 472 -27.35 -21.05 -14.19
CA ASN A 472 -26.09 -20.40 -13.87
C ASN A 472 -25.38 -19.83 -15.11
N TRP A 473 -24.82 -18.63 -14.99
CA TRP A 473 -23.92 -18.03 -15.99
C TRP A 473 -23.00 -16.99 -15.33
N CYS A 474 -22.25 -16.22 -16.12
CA CYS A 474 -21.29 -15.21 -15.65
C CYS A 474 -21.82 -14.22 -14.58
N LYS A 475 -23.14 -14.08 -14.41
CA LYS A 475 -23.72 -13.21 -13.38
C LYS A 475 -23.34 -13.62 -11.96
N GLU A 476 -23.11 -14.93 -11.73
CA GLU A 476 -22.87 -15.42 -10.36
C GLU A 476 -21.60 -14.80 -9.79
N ASP A 477 -20.61 -14.52 -10.65
CA ASP A 477 -19.34 -13.94 -10.24
C ASP A 477 -19.50 -12.48 -9.79
N ALA A 478 -20.33 -11.67 -10.46
CA ALA A 478 -20.63 -10.31 -10.01
C ALA A 478 -21.44 -10.31 -8.71
N ILE A 479 -22.43 -11.22 -8.58
CA ILE A 479 -23.21 -11.40 -7.35
C ILE A 479 -22.30 -11.82 -6.19
N GLN A 480 -21.37 -12.74 -6.46
CA GLN A 480 -20.40 -13.20 -5.49
C GLN A 480 -19.49 -12.07 -5.00
N VAL A 481 -18.97 -11.24 -5.93
CA VAL A 481 -18.08 -10.12 -5.60
C VAL A 481 -18.81 -9.02 -4.83
N LEU A 482 -20.00 -8.61 -5.27
CA LEU A 482 -20.70 -7.44 -4.73
C LEU A 482 -21.50 -7.72 -3.46
N LEU A 483 -22.06 -8.93 -3.34
CA LEU A 483 -22.91 -9.30 -2.19
C LEU A 483 -22.21 -10.23 -1.20
N ASP A 484 -20.93 -10.55 -1.43
CA ASP A 484 -20.12 -11.46 -0.60
C ASP A 484 -20.74 -12.87 -0.46
N LEU A 485 -21.35 -13.36 -1.54
CA LEU A 485 -22.04 -14.65 -1.58
C LEU A 485 -21.18 -15.69 -2.28
N THR A 486 -20.60 -16.62 -1.51
CA THR A 486 -19.71 -17.64 -2.07
C THR A 486 -20.21 -19.05 -1.76
N PRO A 487 -19.88 -20.05 -2.61
CA PRO A 487 -20.24 -21.44 -2.30
C PRO A 487 -19.57 -21.92 -1.01
N GLY A 488 -18.34 -21.43 -0.73
CA GLY A 488 -17.61 -21.73 0.52
C GLY A 488 -18.27 -21.16 1.77
N LYS A 489 -18.91 -19.98 1.67
CA LYS A 489 -19.74 -19.36 2.73
C LYS A 489 -21.13 -19.99 2.82
N ARG A 490 -21.46 -20.93 1.94
CA ARG A 490 -22.79 -21.59 1.82
C ARG A 490 -23.93 -20.61 1.55
N SER A 491 -23.61 -19.45 0.98
CA SER A 491 -24.55 -18.38 0.67
C SER A 491 -24.78 -18.21 -0.84
N LEU A 492 -23.99 -18.89 -1.68
CA LEU A 492 -24.23 -19.04 -3.12
C LEU A 492 -24.47 -20.52 -3.47
N ILE A 493 -25.64 -20.82 -4.01
CA ILE A 493 -26.00 -22.14 -4.54
C ILE A 493 -26.15 -22.01 -6.05
N VAL A 494 -25.37 -22.78 -6.80
CA VAL A 494 -25.37 -22.73 -8.26
C VAL A 494 -25.92 -24.05 -8.80
N LYS A 495 -26.99 -23.97 -9.61
CA LYS A 495 -27.66 -25.14 -10.20
C LYS A 495 -27.88 -24.93 -11.68
N GLN A 496 -27.73 -26.03 -12.43
CA GLN A 496 -27.97 -26.03 -13.87
C GLN A 496 -29.44 -26.34 -14.16
N ARG A 497 -30.05 -25.54 -15.02
CA ARG A 497 -31.41 -25.70 -15.56
C ARG A 497 -31.38 -25.26 -17.02
N GLU A 498 -32.15 -25.89 -17.91
CA GLU A 498 -32.25 -25.37 -19.27
C GLU A 498 -32.89 -23.98 -19.24
N ILE A 499 -32.27 -23.01 -19.93
CA ILE A 499 -32.86 -21.69 -20.11
C ILE A 499 -34.13 -21.92 -20.92
N LEU A 500 -35.31 -21.79 -20.30
CA LEU A 500 -36.57 -21.81 -21.02
C LEU A 500 -36.51 -20.69 -22.07
N VAL A 501 -36.37 -21.08 -23.34
CA VAL A 501 -36.29 -20.19 -24.49
C VAL A 501 -37.70 -19.68 -24.78
N ASN A 502 -38.21 -18.80 -23.92
CA ASN A 502 -39.41 -18.01 -24.12
C ASN A 502 -39.21 -16.66 -23.45
N GLU A 503 -38.98 -15.63 -24.27
CA GLU A 503 -38.99 -14.16 -24.10
C GLU A 503 -38.56 -13.46 -22.78
N ARG A 504 -38.44 -14.10 -21.61
CA ARG A 504 -37.90 -13.53 -20.36
C ARG A 504 -37.26 -14.60 -19.46
N PRO A 505 -35.97 -14.93 -19.58
CA PRO A 505 -35.37 -15.99 -18.78
C PRO A 505 -35.30 -15.61 -17.28
N LEU A 506 -35.58 -16.60 -16.42
CA LEU A 506 -35.27 -16.53 -15.00
C LEU A 506 -33.76 -16.33 -14.82
N ALA A 507 -33.39 -15.47 -13.88
CA ALA A 507 -32.00 -15.20 -13.53
C ALA A 507 -31.62 -15.97 -12.28
N GLY A 508 -32.40 -15.89 -11.22
CA GLY A 508 -32.10 -16.59 -9.98
C GLY A 508 -33.07 -16.22 -8.88
N ILE A 509 -32.76 -16.67 -7.67
CA ILE A 509 -33.60 -16.45 -6.49
C ILE A 509 -32.72 -15.89 -5.38
N LEU A 510 -33.15 -14.77 -4.80
CA LEU A 510 -32.64 -14.27 -3.53
C LEU A 510 -33.50 -14.81 -2.40
N ILE A 511 -32.87 -15.36 -1.36
CA ILE A 511 -33.51 -15.64 -0.08
C ILE A 511 -32.88 -14.70 0.96
N ILE A 512 -33.71 -13.92 1.63
CA ILE A 512 -33.34 -13.15 2.82
C ILE A 512 -33.75 -13.98 4.02
N TRP A 513 -32.77 -14.49 4.76
CA TRP A 513 -32.99 -15.38 5.89
C TRP A 513 -32.74 -14.68 7.22
N ASN A 514 -33.72 -14.72 8.13
CA ASN A 514 -33.57 -14.23 9.50
C ASN A 514 -33.30 -15.40 10.46
N SER A 515 -32.06 -15.49 10.97
CA SER A 515 -31.66 -16.60 11.84
C SER A 515 -32.33 -16.57 13.21
N THR A 516 -32.76 -15.40 13.69
CA THR A 516 -33.43 -15.24 14.99
C THR A 516 -34.88 -15.67 14.94
N ALA A 517 -35.59 -15.32 13.86
CA ALA A 517 -36.97 -15.71 13.63
C ALA A 517 -37.11 -17.13 13.04
N ASN A 518 -36.01 -17.72 12.56
CA ASN A 518 -35.98 -19.00 11.85
C ASN A 518 -36.97 -19.01 10.67
N SER A 519 -37.02 -17.92 9.93
CA SER A 519 -37.88 -17.72 8.77
C SER A 519 -37.17 -16.88 7.72
N GLY A 520 -37.56 -17.06 6.46
CA GLY A 520 -37.01 -16.31 5.35
C GLY A 520 -38.08 -15.79 4.41
N ARG A 521 -37.66 -14.91 3.52
CA ARG A 521 -38.45 -14.37 2.42
C ARG A 521 -37.65 -14.45 1.13
N GLY A 522 -38.27 -14.91 0.06
CA GLY A 522 -37.66 -15.15 -1.23
C GLY A 522 -38.17 -14.20 -2.30
N VAL A 523 -37.32 -13.92 -3.29
CA VAL A 523 -37.61 -13.13 -4.49
C VAL A 523 -36.93 -13.77 -5.68
N SER A 524 -37.67 -14.03 -6.75
CA SER A 524 -37.14 -14.51 -8.02
C SER A 524 -36.94 -13.35 -9.00
N PHE A 525 -35.83 -13.39 -9.72
CA PHE A 525 -35.40 -12.35 -10.65
C PHE A 525 -35.44 -12.85 -12.09
N ARG A 526 -35.70 -11.94 -13.03
CA ARG A 526 -35.58 -12.13 -14.47
C ARG A 526 -34.59 -11.13 -15.04
N TYR A 527 -33.96 -11.52 -16.14
CA TYR A 527 -33.12 -10.65 -16.95
C TYR A 527 -33.68 -10.61 -18.37
N ASP A 528 -34.10 -9.43 -18.81
CA ASP A 528 -34.63 -9.22 -20.15
C ASP A 528 -33.48 -9.07 -21.16
N LYS A 529 -33.02 -10.22 -21.68
CA LYS A 529 -31.99 -10.26 -22.72
C LYS A 529 -32.45 -9.57 -24.00
N GLY A 530 -33.75 -9.62 -24.32
CA GLY A 530 -34.31 -8.96 -25.50
C GLY A 530 -34.16 -7.44 -25.40
N GLU A 531 -34.54 -6.88 -24.25
CA GLU A 531 -34.38 -5.44 -24.00
C GLU A 531 -32.90 -5.03 -23.93
N SER A 532 -32.03 -5.85 -23.34
CA SER A 532 -30.58 -5.60 -23.41
C SER A 532 -30.07 -5.53 -24.86
N CYS A 533 -30.56 -6.40 -25.75
CA CYS A 533 -30.21 -6.37 -27.17
C CYS A 533 -30.77 -5.11 -27.85
N ASN A 534 -32.01 -4.72 -27.54
CA ASN A 534 -32.66 -3.51 -28.04
C ASN A 534 -31.90 -2.24 -27.64
N LEU A 535 -31.57 -2.07 -26.37
CA LEU A 535 -30.83 -0.92 -25.82
C LEU A 535 -29.43 -0.76 -26.44
N THR A 536 -28.84 -1.85 -26.93
CA THR A 536 -27.47 -1.88 -27.47
C THR A 536 -27.40 -2.06 -28.98
N GLY A 537 -28.55 -2.17 -29.67
CA GLY A 537 -28.62 -2.33 -31.12
C GLY A 537 -28.00 -3.63 -31.64
N VAL A 538 -28.10 -4.72 -30.86
CA VAL A 538 -27.53 -6.03 -31.17
C VAL A 538 -28.64 -7.02 -31.52
N ASP A 539 -28.41 -7.92 -32.48
CA ASP A 539 -29.32 -9.03 -32.76
C ASP A 539 -29.08 -10.18 -31.76
N ILE A 540 -30.15 -10.72 -31.18
CA ILE A 540 -30.08 -11.81 -30.19
C ILE A 540 -29.50 -13.10 -30.78
N ASP A 541 -29.71 -13.34 -32.08
CA ASP A 541 -29.22 -14.53 -32.78
C ASP A 541 -27.71 -14.47 -33.00
N ASP A 542 -27.13 -13.27 -33.04
CA ASP A 542 -25.69 -13.05 -33.20
C ASP A 542 -24.86 -13.49 -31.99
N PHE A 543 -25.49 -13.81 -30.86
CA PHE A 543 -24.81 -14.40 -29.70
C PHE A 543 -24.39 -15.86 -29.94
N SER A 544 -25.06 -16.54 -30.88
CA SER A 544 -24.87 -17.95 -31.22
C SER A 544 -24.78 -18.15 -32.75
N PRO A 545 -23.85 -17.45 -33.44
CA PRO A 545 -23.79 -17.50 -34.89
C PRO A 545 -23.28 -18.87 -35.38
N PRO A 546 -23.56 -19.26 -36.64
CA PRO A 546 -22.99 -20.47 -37.23
C PRO A 546 -21.46 -20.49 -37.10
N GLY A 547 -20.92 -21.61 -36.63
CA GLY A 547 -19.49 -21.77 -36.32
C GLY A 547 -19.08 -21.38 -34.88
N GLY A 548 -19.97 -20.76 -34.10
CA GLY A 548 -19.71 -20.42 -32.70
C GLY A 548 -18.47 -19.54 -32.54
N LYS A 549 -17.53 -19.92 -31.66
CA LYS A 549 -16.34 -19.12 -31.31
C LYS A 549 -15.37 -18.88 -32.47
N SER A 550 -15.45 -19.64 -33.58
CA SER A 550 -14.62 -19.40 -34.77
C SER A 550 -15.17 -18.26 -35.63
N ASN A 551 -16.45 -17.91 -35.49
CA ASN A 551 -17.06 -16.78 -36.15
C ASN A 551 -16.78 -15.49 -35.32
N PRO A 552 -16.17 -14.44 -35.89
CA PRO A 552 -15.89 -13.20 -35.16
C PRO A 552 -17.15 -12.56 -34.57
N LEU A 553 -18.31 -12.76 -35.20
CA LEU A 553 -19.60 -12.26 -34.73
C LEU A 553 -19.90 -12.70 -33.28
N PHE A 554 -19.48 -13.92 -32.90
CA PHE A 554 -19.63 -14.41 -31.52
C PHE A 554 -19.00 -13.46 -30.50
N TRP A 555 -17.85 -12.88 -30.82
CA TRP A 555 -17.09 -12.02 -29.93
C TRP A 555 -17.52 -10.56 -30.04
N THR A 556 -17.66 -10.06 -31.28
CA THR A 556 -18.04 -8.66 -31.52
C THR A 556 -19.42 -8.35 -30.95
N THR A 557 -20.35 -9.29 -31.00
CA THR A 557 -21.69 -9.13 -30.40
C THR A 557 -21.63 -8.97 -28.88
N ARG A 558 -20.75 -9.73 -28.21
CA ARG A 558 -20.54 -9.59 -26.76
C ARG A 558 -19.86 -8.29 -26.40
N LEU A 559 -18.93 -7.80 -27.23
CA LEU A 559 -18.30 -6.49 -27.08
C LEU A 559 -19.33 -5.36 -27.22
N LYS A 560 -20.11 -5.35 -28.31
CA LYS A 560 -21.14 -4.34 -28.57
C LYS A 560 -22.15 -4.25 -27.43
N ASN A 561 -22.67 -5.39 -27.01
CA ASN A 561 -23.64 -5.42 -25.93
C ASN A 561 -22.99 -5.06 -24.58
N GLY A 562 -21.80 -5.60 -24.27
CA GLY A 562 -21.09 -5.31 -23.03
C GLY A 562 -20.72 -3.82 -22.88
N PHE A 563 -20.16 -3.20 -23.91
CA PHE A 563 -19.87 -1.76 -23.91
C PHE A 563 -21.13 -0.91 -23.92
N GLY A 564 -22.13 -1.29 -24.72
CA GLY A 564 -23.39 -0.55 -24.81
C GLY A 564 -24.18 -0.55 -23.49
N LEU A 565 -24.04 -1.58 -22.66
CA LEU A 565 -24.69 -1.66 -21.35
C LEU A 565 -24.05 -0.77 -20.28
N LEU A 566 -22.82 -0.27 -20.47
CA LEU A 566 -22.13 0.55 -19.45
C LEU A 566 -22.91 1.82 -19.10
N GLN A 567 -23.61 2.41 -20.06
CA GLN A 567 -24.42 3.63 -19.86
C GLN A 567 -25.74 3.38 -19.11
N TYR A 568 -26.12 2.12 -18.86
CA TYR A 568 -27.38 1.73 -18.21
C TYR A 568 -27.13 1.06 -16.84
N LEU A 569 -25.89 1.04 -16.35
CA LEU A 569 -25.53 0.39 -15.08
C LEU A 569 -26.24 1.01 -13.86
N ASP A 570 -26.62 2.29 -13.95
CA ASP A 570 -27.33 3.04 -12.91
C ASP A 570 -28.87 2.91 -12.99
N GLN A 571 -29.36 2.16 -13.99
CA GLN A 571 -30.79 1.91 -14.23
C GLN A 571 -31.04 0.42 -14.38
N PRO A 572 -30.74 -0.40 -13.35
CA PRO A 572 -30.85 -1.85 -13.44
C PRO A 572 -32.27 -2.32 -13.82
N GLU A 573 -33.31 -1.59 -13.43
CA GLU A 573 -34.71 -1.87 -13.78
C GLU A 573 -35.01 -1.84 -15.28
N ALA A 574 -34.12 -1.28 -16.12
CA ALA A 574 -34.25 -1.31 -17.56
C ALA A 574 -34.21 -2.74 -18.12
N VAL A 575 -33.51 -3.65 -17.45
CA VAL A 575 -33.35 -5.05 -17.89
C VAL A 575 -33.57 -6.07 -16.77
N ILE A 576 -33.70 -5.65 -15.51
CA ILE A 576 -33.97 -6.50 -14.35
C ILE A 576 -35.40 -6.30 -13.88
N SER A 577 -36.12 -7.41 -13.68
CA SER A 577 -37.44 -7.39 -13.05
C SER A 577 -37.57 -8.56 -12.07
N THR A 578 -38.55 -8.49 -11.17
CA THR A 578 -38.94 -9.64 -10.36
C THR A 578 -40.01 -10.46 -11.07
N ASP A 579 -40.06 -11.76 -10.80
CA ASP A 579 -41.06 -12.66 -11.38
C ASP A 579 -42.30 -12.83 -10.50
N SER A 580 -42.13 -12.67 -9.19
CA SER A 580 -43.21 -12.78 -8.21
C SER A 580 -43.08 -11.70 -7.15
N ASP A 581 -44.18 -11.48 -6.42
CA ASP A 581 -44.10 -10.84 -5.12
C ASP A 581 -43.22 -11.68 -4.17
N MET A 582 -42.79 -11.06 -3.07
CA MET A 582 -42.02 -11.77 -2.04
C MET A 582 -42.83 -12.97 -1.51
N PHE A 583 -42.18 -14.13 -1.41
CA PHE A 583 -42.77 -15.35 -0.87
C PHE A 583 -42.07 -15.78 0.41
N ASN A 584 -42.78 -16.53 1.27
CA ASN A 584 -42.18 -17.05 2.50
C ASN A 584 -41.30 -18.27 2.21
N VAL A 585 -40.19 -18.38 2.93
CA VAL A 585 -39.27 -19.52 2.87
C VAL A 585 -39.15 -20.12 4.26
N THR A 586 -39.44 -21.41 4.39
CA THR A 586 -39.24 -22.16 5.64
C THR A 586 -37.80 -22.64 5.78
N SER A 587 -37.40 -23.05 6.98
CA SER A 587 -36.06 -23.63 7.20
C SER A 587 -35.88 -24.94 6.41
N GLU A 588 -36.93 -25.76 6.33
CA GLU A 588 -36.92 -26.99 5.55
C GLU A 588 -36.73 -26.70 4.06
N GLN A 589 -37.46 -25.74 3.50
CA GLN A 589 -37.28 -25.31 2.11
C GLN A 589 -35.86 -24.78 1.87
N LEU A 590 -35.34 -23.93 2.76
CA LEU A 590 -33.98 -23.40 2.65
C LEU A 590 -32.92 -24.51 2.66
N ASP A 591 -33.13 -25.57 3.44
CA ASP A 591 -32.20 -26.70 3.46
C ASP A 591 -32.35 -27.57 2.21
N ARG A 592 -33.58 -27.83 1.77
CA ARG A 592 -33.90 -28.59 0.56
C ARG A 592 -33.34 -27.95 -0.70
N VAL A 593 -33.47 -26.64 -0.88
CA VAL A 593 -32.94 -25.95 -2.07
C VAL A 593 -31.41 -25.99 -2.16
N LYS A 594 -30.69 -26.32 -1.08
CA LYS A 594 -29.24 -26.56 -1.10
C LYS A 594 -28.87 -27.97 -1.57
N GLU A 595 -29.80 -28.93 -1.53
CA GLU A 595 -29.53 -30.32 -1.89
C GLU A 595 -29.32 -30.48 -3.41
N ALA A 596 -28.44 -31.41 -3.79
CA ALA A 596 -28.28 -31.80 -5.19
C ALA A 596 -29.56 -32.48 -5.71
N GLY A 597 -29.95 -32.19 -6.95
CA GLY A 597 -31.13 -32.78 -7.59
C GLY A 597 -32.48 -32.13 -7.23
N VAL A 598 -32.52 -31.19 -6.29
CA VAL A 598 -33.72 -30.39 -6.00
C VAL A 598 -33.81 -29.22 -6.98
N ASP A 599 -34.93 -29.11 -7.71
CA ASP A 599 -35.25 -27.89 -8.48
C ASP A 599 -35.72 -26.80 -7.52
N PRO A 600 -34.99 -25.68 -7.37
CA PRO A 600 -35.32 -24.65 -6.41
C PRO A 600 -36.62 -23.91 -6.75
N TYR A 601 -37.04 -23.85 -8.02
CA TYR A 601 -38.29 -23.21 -8.40
C TYR A 601 -39.50 -24.06 -7.99
N VAL A 602 -39.40 -25.38 -8.12
CA VAL A 602 -40.44 -26.31 -7.69
C VAL A 602 -40.54 -26.37 -6.17
N GLU A 603 -39.41 -26.49 -5.47
CA GLU A 603 -39.37 -26.57 -4.01
C GLU A 603 -39.90 -25.29 -3.33
N LEU A 604 -39.72 -24.13 -3.98
CA LEU A 604 -40.22 -22.84 -3.50
C LEU A 604 -41.62 -22.49 -4.03
N GLY A 605 -42.25 -23.38 -4.81
CA GLY A 605 -43.60 -23.18 -5.34
C GLY A 605 -43.73 -22.09 -6.39
N LEU A 606 -42.62 -21.75 -7.08
CA LEU A 606 -42.57 -20.79 -8.18
C LEU A 606 -42.90 -21.42 -9.53
N GLU A 607 -42.70 -22.72 -9.65
CA GLU A 607 -43.10 -23.51 -10.82
C GLU A 607 -43.73 -24.84 -10.39
N GLU A 608 -44.65 -25.33 -11.20
CA GLU A 608 -45.16 -26.68 -11.04
C GLU A 608 -44.05 -27.69 -11.35
N PRO A 609 -43.98 -28.84 -10.65
CA PRO A 609 -43.08 -29.91 -11.02
C PRO A 609 -43.34 -30.27 -12.49
N ALA A 610 -42.32 -30.16 -13.34
CA ALA A 610 -42.40 -30.75 -14.67
C ALA A 610 -42.75 -32.23 -14.47
N GLU A 611 -43.78 -32.73 -15.16
CA GLU A 611 -44.09 -34.17 -15.18
C GLU A 611 -42.81 -34.92 -15.53
N VAL A 612 -42.19 -35.50 -14.51
CA VAL A 612 -40.95 -36.25 -14.69
C VAL A 612 -41.34 -37.44 -15.55
N ARG A 613 -40.73 -37.54 -16.73
CA ARG A 613 -40.70 -38.75 -17.55
C ARG A 613 -40.23 -39.94 -16.70
N GLY A 614 -41.20 -40.59 -16.07
CA GLY A 614 -41.14 -41.84 -15.32
C GLY A 614 -42.52 -42.49 -15.21
N ASP A 615 -43.50 -41.87 -15.84
CA ASP A 615 -44.77 -42.44 -16.20
C ASP A 615 -44.59 -43.21 -17.51
N PHE A 616 -44.36 -44.52 -17.39
CA PHE A 616 -44.21 -45.39 -18.56
C PHE A 616 -45.54 -45.67 -19.25
N ASN A 617 -46.67 -45.27 -18.66
CA ASN A 617 -48.02 -45.57 -19.16
C ASN A 617 -48.79 -44.34 -19.70
N GLY A 618 -48.32 -43.12 -19.42
CA GLY A 618 -48.86 -41.85 -19.90
C GLY A 618 -49.98 -41.22 -19.05
N ASP A 619 -50.21 -41.62 -17.79
CA ASP A 619 -51.26 -41.09 -16.91
C ASP A 619 -50.87 -39.96 -15.92
N GLY A 620 -49.62 -39.52 -15.91
CA GLY A 620 -49.14 -38.38 -15.11
C GLY A 620 -48.95 -38.65 -13.61
N LYS A 621 -48.94 -39.91 -13.15
CA LYS A 621 -48.62 -40.27 -11.75
C LYS A 621 -47.64 -41.44 -11.66
N VAL A 622 -46.70 -41.38 -10.72
CA VAL A 622 -45.88 -42.56 -10.37
C VAL A 622 -46.68 -43.45 -9.43
N THR A 623 -47.10 -44.62 -9.92
CA THR A 623 -47.93 -45.57 -9.18
C THR A 623 -47.13 -46.80 -8.73
N SER A 624 -47.74 -47.65 -7.90
CA SER A 624 -47.19 -48.97 -7.55
C SER A 624 -47.02 -49.89 -8.76
N ALA A 625 -47.67 -49.60 -9.90
CA ALA A 625 -47.48 -50.35 -11.15
C ALA A 625 -46.17 -49.98 -11.85
N ASP A 626 -45.75 -48.72 -11.81
CA ASP A 626 -44.49 -48.27 -12.41
C ASP A 626 -43.28 -48.79 -11.63
N ALA A 627 -43.41 -48.89 -10.30
CA ALA A 627 -42.44 -49.56 -9.44
C ALA A 627 -42.34 -51.08 -9.73
N LEU A 628 -43.45 -51.72 -10.14
CA LEU A 628 -43.48 -53.15 -10.49
C LEU A 628 -42.80 -53.42 -11.84
N ILE A 629 -42.97 -52.54 -12.83
CA ILE A 629 -42.30 -52.62 -14.14
C ILE A 629 -40.78 -52.49 -13.97
N LEU A 630 -40.31 -51.57 -13.12
CA LEU A 630 -38.90 -51.41 -12.77
C LEU A 630 -38.33 -52.65 -12.05
N LEU A 631 -39.10 -53.26 -11.14
CA LEU A 631 -38.69 -54.50 -10.48
C LEU A 631 -38.58 -55.65 -11.48
N GLN A 632 -39.57 -55.81 -12.37
CA GLN A 632 -39.60 -56.89 -13.37
C GLN A 632 -38.49 -56.74 -14.43
N ALA A 633 -38.13 -55.52 -14.81
CA ALA A 633 -36.97 -55.26 -15.67
C ALA A 633 -35.63 -55.55 -14.95
N ALA A 634 -35.53 -55.22 -13.65
CA ALA A 634 -34.33 -55.48 -12.85
C ALA A 634 -34.11 -56.97 -12.54
N VAL A 635 -35.16 -57.79 -12.48
CA VAL A 635 -35.05 -59.26 -12.41
C VAL A 635 -35.07 -59.96 -13.77
N GLY A 636 -35.08 -59.20 -14.88
CA GLY A 636 -34.94 -59.72 -16.24
C GLY A 636 -36.18 -60.40 -16.83
N GLU A 637 -37.36 -60.20 -16.24
CA GLU A 637 -38.63 -60.77 -16.73
C GLU A 637 -39.19 -60.03 -17.94
N ILE A 638 -38.80 -58.76 -18.13
CA ILE A 638 -39.18 -57.92 -19.27
C ILE A 638 -38.00 -57.06 -19.72
N THR A 639 -37.93 -56.74 -21.02
CA THR A 639 -36.97 -55.77 -21.56
C THR A 639 -37.72 -54.46 -21.81
N LEU A 640 -37.24 -53.38 -21.22
CA LEU A 640 -37.76 -52.02 -21.43
C LEU A 640 -37.31 -51.45 -22.77
#